data_AF-A0A7Y6XK95-F1
#
_entry.id   AF-A0A7Y6XK95-F1
#
_cell.length_a   1.000
_cell.length_b   1.000
_cell.length_c   1.000
_cell.angle_alpha   90.00
_cell.angle_beta   90.00
_cell.angle_gamma   90.00
#
_symmetry.space_group_name_H-M   'P 1'
#
loop_
_entity.id
_entity.type
_entity.pdbx_description
1 polymer ?
#
loop_
_entity_poly.entity_id
_entity_poly.type
_entity_poly.pdbx_seq_one_letter_code
_entity_poly.pdbx_strand_id
1 'polypeptide(L)'
;MRSGPVDSQGSNAIISRLRVGTITHVRIAGVIDETFPLTSTNPELSGLLVVDLGRVERISSFGVRRWIEFAAKLPPGALGLYVVHAPPVVVDQLNMVEGFAGVARVLSVLAPYTCRTCNEDRMRVVNLVDEAQVIAEERAPEHTCPVCSNPLEFADLPGEFFDYARRQQFGTVDPVVMRYLRASMPTEQSELPQHLKIVQDDVTFISLASTLKGDLNVRRLASGLEGRVAFDFSHVRTVEPEALPKLEQVLDTAAQAAQVVLCRVPPPALAVLARSSKLLPGRLATLWLPCECRNCGQVSHQRIQAHEYLAQLRAHQTSITIECPICGGSAQVPHMPQLQGFLARVQLTDRPLDDIEGLEPRALSQYLFGSTNVDPQANKGSPTDISNSLGSTKLNIIRRLGQGGMAEVFLAKQVGVKGFEKFVVMKKILPQFAQNPEFVDMLFAEARANARLTHPNVVQTFDVGVSDGVAYILMEYVRGPDMKRLVNELRRKGLALPLEHALRIVAEVAAGLHYAHAYVDPAGTPHPVVHRDVSPHNVLISLDGAIKLSDFGIAKVAGEENTQAGVLKGKISYISPEAASGRTLDARNDVFALGVVLFELLTGQLPFRRDHDAATLNAIVREPAPVPSQLRPQIPQDVSDLILRALVKDPARRTPSAAAMREEIEAVMAHHRLNSSPAAVAQFFKDTLGDRLVEYTPSTASGTGSHPKPVPSGTGSGSVGSGDMVAPVDARTPNRGTGSGPKPTTAGSGNIPRPTTGTGSGNVAARPATPPPVATRPATPPPVAPRPATPPPVATRPATPPPVAIRPPPPP
;
A
#
# COMPACT_ATOMS: atom_id res chain seq x y z
N MET A 1 -38.53 11.00 5.45
CA MET A 1 -37.40 10.76 4.53
C MET A 1 -37.94 10.28 3.19
N ARG A 2 -37.20 10.42 2.08
CA ARG A 2 -37.45 9.69 0.82
C ARG A 2 -36.13 9.16 0.29
N SER A 3 -35.87 7.88 0.56
CA SER A 3 -34.78 7.09 -0.02
C SER A 3 -35.42 6.05 -0.93
N GLY A 4 -35.20 6.19 -2.23
CA GLY A 4 -35.62 5.21 -3.23
C GLY A 4 -34.46 4.90 -4.16
N PRO A 5 -34.26 3.64 -4.58
CA PRO A 5 -33.41 3.35 -5.72
C PRO A 5 -34.01 4.01 -6.96
N VAL A 6 -33.16 4.49 -7.86
CA VAL A 6 -33.54 4.84 -9.23
C VAL A 6 -33.12 3.66 -10.10
N ASP A 7 -34.01 3.15 -10.93
CA ASP A 7 -33.78 1.96 -11.76
C ASP A 7 -32.53 2.10 -12.66
N SER A 8 -31.43 1.47 -12.25
CA SER A 8 -30.20 1.33 -13.04
C SER A 8 -30.25 0.09 -13.95
N GLN A 9 -31.40 -0.18 -14.56
CA GLN A 9 -31.59 -1.35 -15.42
C GLN A 9 -30.68 -1.24 -16.65
N GLY A 10 -29.68 -2.12 -16.72
CA GLY A 10 -28.68 -2.12 -17.79
C GLY A 10 -27.51 -1.13 -17.61
N SER A 11 -27.32 -0.56 -16.42
CA SER A 11 -26.13 0.25 -16.11
C SER A 11 -25.20 -0.44 -15.10
N ASN A 12 -23.90 -0.42 -15.37
CA ASN A 12 -22.87 -0.94 -14.45
C ASN A 12 -22.53 0.05 -13.31
N ALA A 13 -23.14 1.24 -13.32
CA ALA A 13 -23.01 2.24 -12.26
C ALA A 13 -24.28 2.30 -11.39
N ILE A 14 -24.18 1.87 -10.13
CA ILE A 14 -25.26 1.95 -9.15
C ILE A 14 -25.24 3.34 -8.49
N ILE A 15 -26.38 4.04 -8.50
CA ILE A 15 -26.49 5.42 -7.98
C ILE A 15 -27.53 5.49 -6.87
N SER A 16 -27.12 5.99 -5.71
CA SER A 16 -28.00 6.31 -4.58
C SER A 16 -27.98 7.80 -4.26
N ARG A 17 -29.07 8.32 -3.69
CA ARG A 17 -29.23 9.76 -3.42
C ARG A 17 -29.86 10.02 -2.05
N LEU A 18 -29.37 11.05 -1.36
CA LEU A 18 -29.84 11.53 -0.06
C LEU A 18 -29.90 13.06 -0.06
N ARG A 19 -31.08 13.64 0.19
CA ARG A 19 -31.25 15.10 0.28
C ARG A 19 -31.34 15.54 1.74
N VAL A 20 -30.49 16.49 2.13
CA VAL A 20 -30.41 17.08 3.48
C VAL A 20 -30.50 18.59 3.35
N GLY A 21 -31.73 19.12 3.51
CA GLY A 21 -32.00 20.55 3.30
C GLY A 21 -31.70 21.01 1.87
N THR A 22 -30.72 21.90 1.74
CA THR A 22 -30.21 22.43 0.46
C THR A 22 -29.16 21.53 -0.21
N ILE A 23 -28.64 20.50 0.47
CA ILE A 23 -27.64 19.58 -0.07
C ILE A 23 -28.30 18.34 -0.67
N THR A 24 -27.83 17.92 -1.84
CA THR A 24 -28.17 16.64 -2.47
C THR A 24 -26.90 15.81 -2.60
N HIS A 25 -26.74 14.82 -1.72
CA HIS A 25 -25.64 13.85 -1.74
C HIS A 25 -26.00 12.73 -2.72
N VAL A 26 -25.14 12.46 -3.70
CA VAL A 26 -25.24 11.38 -4.68
C VAL A 26 -24.04 10.45 -4.47
N ARG A 27 -24.24 9.15 -4.27
CA ARG A 27 -23.14 8.18 -4.25
C ARG A 27 -23.18 7.34 -5.51
N ILE A 28 -22.00 7.09 -6.10
CA ILE A 28 -21.85 6.34 -7.36
C ILE A 28 -20.94 5.13 -7.10
N ALA A 29 -21.43 3.94 -7.41
CA ALA A 29 -20.78 2.66 -7.15
C ALA A 29 -20.63 1.79 -8.40
N GLY A 30 -19.64 0.90 -8.42
CA GLY A 30 -19.38 0.00 -9.54
C GLY A 30 -18.55 0.66 -10.64
N VAL A 31 -18.94 0.46 -11.90
CA VAL A 31 -18.14 0.87 -13.07
C VAL A 31 -18.80 2.04 -13.81
N ILE A 32 -18.05 3.12 -14.01
CA ILE A 32 -18.47 4.22 -14.89
C ILE A 32 -18.05 3.89 -16.32
N ASP A 33 -19.00 3.60 -17.20
CA ASP A 33 -18.75 3.27 -18.61
C ASP A 33 -19.77 3.95 -19.55
N GLU A 34 -19.87 3.50 -20.79
CA GLU A 34 -20.83 3.98 -21.79
C GLU A 34 -22.31 3.99 -21.31
N THR A 35 -22.66 3.12 -20.34
CA THR A 35 -23.98 2.98 -19.71
C THR A 35 -24.22 3.95 -18.56
N PHE A 36 -23.26 4.82 -18.21
CA PHE A 36 -23.36 5.75 -17.09
C PHE A 36 -24.55 6.72 -17.26
N PRO A 37 -25.54 6.76 -16.34
CA PRO A 37 -26.85 7.34 -16.62
C PRO A 37 -27.06 8.76 -16.08
N LEU A 38 -26.06 9.39 -15.46
CA LEU A 38 -26.15 10.79 -15.04
C LEU A 38 -25.80 11.73 -16.20
N THR A 39 -26.61 12.76 -16.39
CA THR A 39 -26.41 13.82 -17.37
C THR A 39 -26.51 15.19 -16.68
N SER A 40 -25.90 16.21 -17.28
CA SER A 40 -26.04 17.62 -16.88
C SER A 40 -27.44 18.20 -17.11
N THR A 41 -28.42 17.37 -17.51
CA THR A 41 -29.84 17.73 -17.71
C THR A 41 -30.79 17.05 -16.72
N ASN A 42 -30.30 16.19 -15.81
CA ASN A 42 -31.15 15.44 -14.89
C ASN A 42 -31.84 16.38 -13.86
N PRO A 43 -33.18 16.54 -13.88
CA PRO A 43 -33.88 17.59 -13.14
C PRO A 43 -33.99 17.32 -11.62
N GLU A 44 -33.65 16.10 -11.18
CA GLU A 44 -33.70 15.73 -9.77
C GLU A 44 -32.47 16.22 -8.98
N LEU A 45 -31.39 16.58 -9.69
CA LEU A 45 -30.13 17.04 -9.13
C LEU A 45 -30.15 18.56 -8.88
N SER A 46 -30.79 18.96 -7.77
CA SER A 46 -30.92 20.37 -7.37
C SER A 46 -30.26 20.68 -6.02
N GLY A 47 -29.92 21.96 -5.81
CA GLY A 47 -29.22 22.45 -4.61
C GLY A 47 -27.69 22.30 -4.69
N LEU A 48 -27.03 22.21 -3.54
CA LEU A 48 -25.60 21.97 -3.43
C LEU A 48 -25.33 20.47 -3.62
N LEU A 49 -24.77 20.08 -4.76
CA LEU A 49 -24.54 18.67 -5.09
C LEU A 49 -23.23 18.18 -4.49
N VAL A 50 -23.28 17.06 -3.75
CA VAL A 50 -22.10 16.36 -3.23
C VAL A 50 -22.07 14.97 -3.86
N VAL A 51 -21.11 14.71 -4.74
CA VAL A 51 -20.96 13.44 -5.45
C VAL A 51 -19.84 12.63 -4.81
N ASP A 52 -20.21 11.53 -4.14
CA ASP A 52 -19.29 10.57 -3.56
C ASP A 52 -18.93 9.49 -4.58
N LEU A 53 -17.64 9.39 -4.87
CA LEU A 53 -17.06 8.43 -5.82
C LEU A 53 -16.30 7.30 -5.12
N GLY A 54 -16.32 7.22 -3.78
CA GLY A 54 -15.59 6.22 -2.99
C GLY A 54 -16.09 4.78 -3.13
N ARG A 55 -17.01 4.54 -4.06
CA ARG A 55 -17.51 3.21 -4.49
C ARG A 55 -17.22 2.91 -5.97
N VAL A 56 -16.56 3.82 -6.71
CA VAL A 56 -16.22 3.61 -8.12
C VAL A 56 -14.99 2.72 -8.23
N GLU A 57 -15.16 1.54 -8.82
CA GLU A 57 -14.11 0.53 -8.97
C GLU A 57 -13.24 0.80 -10.21
N ARG A 58 -13.87 1.30 -11.29
CA ARG A 58 -13.22 1.54 -12.58
C ARG A 58 -13.99 2.58 -13.40
N ILE A 59 -13.27 3.26 -14.30
CA ILE A 59 -13.86 4.07 -15.37
C ILE A 59 -13.39 3.56 -16.75
N SER A 60 -14.29 3.42 -17.72
CA SER A 60 -13.99 3.02 -19.11
C SER A 60 -13.64 4.24 -19.97
N SER A 61 -12.98 4.05 -21.11
CA SER A 61 -12.68 5.14 -22.06
C SER A 61 -13.93 5.82 -22.63
N PHE A 62 -15.08 5.15 -22.61
CA PHE A 62 -16.38 5.76 -22.92
C PHE A 62 -17.03 6.38 -21.67
N GLY A 63 -16.85 5.76 -20.50
CA GLY A 63 -17.24 6.32 -19.20
C GLY A 63 -16.57 7.66 -18.89
N VAL A 64 -15.31 7.85 -19.29
CA VAL A 64 -14.61 9.15 -19.24
C VAL A 64 -15.39 10.23 -19.99
N ARG A 65 -15.93 9.90 -21.19
CA ARG A 65 -16.74 10.84 -21.97
C ARG A 65 -18.08 11.14 -21.32
N ARG A 66 -18.78 10.10 -20.81
CA ARG A 66 -20.03 10.25 -20.05
C ARG A 66 -19.86 11.09 -18.79
N TRP A 67 -18.78 10.87 -18.06
CA TRP A 67 -18.43 11.68 -16.90
C TRP A 67 -18.18 13.14 -17.27
N ILE A 68 -17.46 13.42 -18.36
CA ILE A 68 -17.26 14.78 -18.88
C ILE A 68 -18.60 15.42 -19.31
N GLU A 69 -19.48 14.70 -20.01
CA GLU A 69 -20.83 15.17 -20.39
C GLU A 69 -21.69 15.56 -19.18
N PHE A 70 -21.55 14.85 -18.06
CA PHE A 70 -22.18 15.17 -16.78
C PHE A 70 -21.49 16.35 -16.06
N ALA A 71 -20.17 16.32 -15.92
CA ALA A 71 -19.41 17.28 -15.13
C ALA A 71 -19.22 18.64 -15.82
N ALA A 72 -19.38 18.74 -17.15
CA ALA A 72 -19.13 19.96 -17.91
C ALA A 72 -20.03 21.16 -17.53
N LYS A 73 -21.23 20.94 -16.97
CA LYS A 73 -22.18 22.00 -16.58
C LYS A 73 -23.01 21.58 -15.37
N LEU A 74 -23.36 22.55 -14.52
CA LEU A 74 -24.29 22.33 -13.40
C LEU A 74 -25.69 21.92 -13.93
N PRO A 75 -26.34 20.90 -13.35
CA PRO A 75 -27.74 20.58 -13.64
C PRO A 75 -28.70 21.74 -13.34
N PRO A 76 -29.87 21.83 -14.00
CA PRO A 76 -30.86 22.88 -13.75
C PRO A 76 -31.31 22.93 -12.28
N GLY A 77 -31.01 24.05 -11.61
CA GLY A 77 -31.33 24.24 -10.18
C GLY A 77 -30.25 23.72 -9.21
N ALA A 78 -29.09 23.28 -9.70
CA ALA A 78 -27.90 23.08 -8.87
C ALA A 78 -27.16 24.41 -8.61
N LEU A 79 -26.70 24.61 -7.37
CA LEU A 79 -25.98 25.81 -6.91
C LEU A 79 -24.45 25.60 -6.90
N GLY A 80 -24.00 24.35 -6.98
CA GLY A 80 -22.61 23.96 -7.03
C GLY A 80 -22.48 22.44 -7.09
N LEU A 81 -21.35 21.97 -7.62
CA LEU A 81 -21.03 20.56 -7.74
C LEU A 81 -19.70 20.30 -7.03
N TYR A 82 -19.74 19.42 -6.04
CA TYR A 82 -18.60 19.03 -5.22
C TYR A 82 -18.38 17.53 -5.34
N VAL A 83 -17.13 17.09 -5.43
CA VAL A 83 -16.76 15.66 -5.52
C VAL A 83 -15.97 15.25 -4.28
N VAL A 84 -16.30 14.11 -3.71
CA VAL A 84 -15.63 13.54 -2.53
C VAL A 84 -15.23 12.08 -2.75
N HIS A 85 -14.17 11.67 -2.05
CA HIS A 85 -13.62 10.31 -2.03
C HIS A 85 -13.25 9.76 -3.41
N ALA A 86 -12.82 10.62 -4.34
CA ALA A 86 -12.39 10.19 -5.67
C ALA A 86 -11.23 9.16 -5.55
N PRO A 87 -11.40 7.90 -6.00
CA PRO A 87 -10.38 6.87 -5.90
C PRO A 87 -9.24 7.10 -6.90
N PRO A 88 -8.08 6.42 -6.76
CA PRO A 88 -6.93 6.61 -7.64
C PRO A 88 -7.28 6.53 -9.13
N VAL A 89 -8.12 5.57 -9.54
CA VAL A 89 -8.59 5.43 -10.93
C VAL A 89 -9.36 6.64 -11.48
N VAL A 90 -9.86 7.53 -10.61
CA VAL A 90 -10.50 8.82 -10.93
C VAL A 90 -9.49 9.97 -10.81
N VAL A 91 -8.58 9.93 -9.83
CA VAL A 91 -7.45 10.89 -9.70
C VAL A 91 -6.54 10.83 -10.93
N ASP A 92 -6.28 9.63 -11.46
CA ASP A 92 -5.58 9.42 -12.72
C ASP A 92 -6.24 10.18 -13.88
N GLN A 93 -7.57 10.14 -14.00
CA GLN A 93 -8.28 10.88 -15.06
C GLN A 93 -8.28 12.39 -14.81
N LEU A 94 -8.40 12.83 -13.56
CA LEU A 94 -8.26 14.24 -13.17
C LEU A 94 -6.87 14.79 -13.54
N ASN A 95 -5.82 13.97 -13.41
CA ASN A 95 -4.47 14.32 -13.80
C ASN A 95 -4.26 14.28 -15.33
N MET A 96 -4.67 13.20 -16.01
CA MET A 96 -4.37 12.94 -17.42
C MET A 96 -5.31 13.58 -18.44
N VAL A 97 -6.58 13.83 -18.09
CA VAL A 97 -7.62 14.20 -19.08
C VAL A 97 -8.08 15.64 -18.86
N GLU A 98 -7.79 16.50 -19.84
CA GLU A 98 -8.22 17.90 -19.81
C GLU A 98 -9.74 18.02 -19.72
N GLY A 99 -10.22 18.88 -18.82
CA GLY A 99 -11.65 19.09 -18.60
C GLY A 99 -12.38 17.97 -17.83
N PHE A 100 -11.71 16.92 -17.36
CA PHE A 100 -12.36 15.79 -16.65
C PHE A 100 -13.15 16.19 -15.41
N ALA A 101 -12.73 17.24 -14.69
CA ALA A 101 -13.49 17.80 -13.58
C ALA A 101 -14.68 18.67 -14.01
N GLY A 102 -14.67 19.23 -15.23
CA GLY A 102 -15.66 20.20 -15.70
C GLY A 102 -15.83 21.38 -14.73
N VAL A 103 -17.04 21.56 -14.19
CA VAL A 103 -17.36 22.56 -13.14
C VAL A 103 -17.33 22.01 -11.71
N ALA A 104 -16.93 20.75 -11.52
CA ALA A 104 -16.89 20.10 -10.22
C ALA A 104 -15.67 20.53 -9.39
N ARG A 105 -15.91 20.85 -8.12
CA ARG A 105 -14.86 21.09 -7.11
C ARG A 105 -14.56 19.80 -6.37
N VAL A 106 -13.44 19.16 -6.67
CA VAL A 106 -12.98 17.99 -5.91
C VAL A 106 -12.51 18.47 -4.54
N LEU A 107 -13.18 18.02 -3.48
CA LEU A 107 -12.88 18.37 -2.09
C LEU A 107 -12.05 17.29 -1.39
N SER A 108 -12.28 16.03 -1.72
CA SER A 108 -11.48 14.93 -1.16
C SER A 108 -11.22 13.80 -2.15
N VAL A 109 -10.08 13.15 -1.96
CA VAL A 109 -9.62 11.99 -2.72
C VAL A 109 -9.33 10.84 -1.77
N LEU A 110 -9.45 9.60 -2.24
CA LEU A 110 -8.87 8.44 -1.57
C LEU A 110 -7.44 8.31 -2.09
N ALA A 111 -6.47 8.77 -1.30
CA ALA A 111 -5.06 8.71 -1.66
C ALA A 111 -4.39 7.47 -1.03
N PRO A 112 -3.46 6.80 -1.73
CA PRO A 112 -2.87 5.54 -1.26
C PRO A 112 -1.69 5.78 -0.31
N TYR A 113 -1.70 5.10 0.83
CA TYR A 113 -0.66 5.17 1.83
C TYR A 113 -0.26 3.78 2.32
N THR A 114 1.03 3.53 2.50
CA THR A 114 1.56 2.27 3.05
C THR A 114 1.98 2.48 4.50
N CYS A 115 1.49 1.65 5.42
CA CYS A 115 2.02 1.66 6.80
C CYS A 115 3.33 0.89 6.87
N ARG A 116 4.46 1.54 7.14
CA ARG A 116 5.76 0.85 7.34
C ARG A 116 5.78 -0.14 8.52
N THR A 117 4.87 -0.01 9.49
CA THR A 117 4.78 -0.91 10.66
C THR A 117 3.80 -2.06 10.46
N CYS A 118 2.56 -1.76 10.05
CA CYS A 118 1.56 -2.80 9.76
C CYS A 118 1.81 -3.50 8.41
N ASN A 119 2.64 -2.93 7.53
CA ASN A 119 2.98 -3.40 6.19
C ASN A 119 1.76 -3.61 5.27
N GLU A 120 0.72 -2.82 5.51
CA GLU A 120 -0.55 -2.80 4.77
C GLU A 120 -0.76 -1.47 4.06
N ASP A 121 -1.33 -1.55 2.87
CA ASP A 121 -1.72 -0.41 2.06
C ASP A 121 -3.14 0.04 2.43
N ARG A 122 -3.34 1.36 2.51
CA ARG A 122 -4.52 1.97 3.11
C ARG A 122 -4.93 3.20 2.31
N MET A 123 -6.15 3.15 1.80
CA MET A 123 -6.79 4.33 1.24
C MET A 123 -7.17 5.29 2.37
N ARG A 124 -6.49 6.43 2.47
CA ARG A 124 -6.86 7.51 3.40
C ARG A 124 -7.62 8.58 2.63
N VAL A 125 -8.65 9.15 3.25
CA VAL A 125 -9.32 10.33 2.72
C VAL A 125 -8.42 11.54 2.97
N VAL A 126 -7.89 12.11 1.89
CA VAL A 126 -7.19 13.40 1.90
C VAL A 126 -8.19 14.49 1.54
N ASN A 127 -8.34 15.49 2.40
CA ASN A 127 -9.13 16.70 2.10
C ASN A 127 -8.23 17.71 1.39
N LEU A 128 -8.44 17.91 0.08
CA LEU A 128 -7.62 18.79 -0.76
C LEU A 128 -7.67 20.27 -0.34
N VAL A 129 -8.70 20.67 0.43
CA VAL A 129 -8.90 22.05 0.87
C VAL A 129 -8.25 22.32 2.22
N ASP A 130 -8.44 21.41 3.19
CA ASP A 130 -7.81 21.54 4.51
C ASP A 130 -6.28 21.30 4.40
N GLU A 131 -5.82 20.46 3.46
CA GLU A 131 -4.40 20.11 3.22
C GLU A 131 -3.71 20.92 2.11
N ALA A 132 -4.37 21.94 1.56
CA ALA A 132 -3.95 22.63 0.34
C ALA A 132 -2.50 23.16 0.37
N GLN A 133 -2.00 23.59 1.53
CA GLN A 133 -0.62 24.05 1.67
C GLN A 133 0.39 22.91 1.52
N VAL A 134 0.16 21.76 2.18
CA VAL A 134 1.07 20.61 2.12
C VAL A 134 1.17 20.08 0.68
N ILE A 135 0.03 20.05 0.00
CA ILE A 135 -0.09 19.69 -1.42
C ILE A 135 0.65 20.69 -2.33
N ALA A 136 0.54 22.00 -2.07
CA ALA A 136 1.24 23.03 -2.84
C ALA A 136 2.77 22.97 -2.69
N GLU A 137 3.28 22.43 -1.57
CA GLU A 137 4.70 22.16 -1.32
C GLU A 137 5.20 20.84 -1.96
N GLU A 138 4.41 20.20 -2.82
CA GLU A 138 4.65 18.87 -3.41
C GLU A 138 4.82 17.74 -2.38
N ARG A 139 4.23 17.89 -1.19
CA ARG A 139 4.23 16.88 -0.12
C ARG A 139 2.87 16.20 -0.01
N ALA A 140 2.87 14.97 0.51
CA ALA A 140 1.64 14.29 0.90
C ALA A 140 1.28 14.65 2.35
N PRO A 141 -0.01 14.78 2.69
CA PRO A 141 -0.47 14.94 4.07
C PRO A 141 -0.01 13.81 4.99
N GLU A 142 0.29 14.15 6.24
CA GLU A 142 0.70 13.17 7.24
C GLU A 142 -0.52 12.46 7.84
N HIS A 143 -0.48 11.13 7.84
CA HIS A 143 -1.54 10.27 8.39
C HIS A 143 -0.93 9.17 9.25
N THR A 144 -1.71 8.68 10.23
CA THR A 144 -1.34 7.55 11.07
C THR A 144 -2.10 6.28 10.67
N CYS A 145 -1.54 5.13 10.99
CA CYS A 145 -2.18 3.84 10.72
C CYS A 145 -3.30 3.57 11.73
N PRO A 146 -4.55 3.31 11.30
CA PRO A 146 -5.66 3.04 12.23
C PRO A 146 -5.51 1.73 13.03
N VAL A 147 -4.54 0.86 12.68
CA VAL A 147 -4.31 -0.45 13.33
C VAL A 147 -3.09 -0.44 14.26
N CYS A 148 -2.06 0.36 13.97
CA CYS A 148 -0.81 0.38 14.75
C CYS A 148 -0.28 1.80 15.07
N SER A 149 -1.08 2.85 14.84
CA SER A 149 -0.86 4.28 15.17
C SER A 149 0.39 4.96 14.62
N ASN A 150 1.36 4.24 14.09
CA ASN A 150 2.57 4.79 13.50
C ASN A 150 2.29 5.54 12.19
N PRO A 151 3.16 6.49 11.79
CA PRO A 151 3.04 7.22 10.53
C PRO A 151 2.88 6.30 9.32
N LEU A 152 2.03 6.74 8.41
CA LEU A 152 1.90 6.18 7.07
C LEU A 152 2.86 6.91 6.13
N GLU A 153 3.51 6.16 5.26
CA GLU A 153 4.20 6.71 4.10
C GLU A 153 3.21 6.83 2.94
N PHE A 154 3.35 7.87 2.11
CA PHE A 154 2.55 8.00 0.90
C PHE A 154 3.08 7.04 -0.18
N ALA A 155 2.19 6.29 -0.83
CA ALA A 155 2.59 5.18 -1.69
C ALA A 155 3.04 5.60 -3.11
N ASP A 156 2.62 6.78 -3.56
CA ASP A 156 2.93 7.37 -4.87
C ASP A 156 3.87 8.59 -4.75
N LEU A 157 4.19 9.24 -5.87
CA LEU A 157 4.85 10.55 -5.89
C LEU A 157 3.82 11.65 -5.62
N PRO A 158 3.91 12.44 -4.52
CA PRO A 158 2.87 13.41 -4.18
C PRO A 158 2.69 14.51 -5.23
N GLY A 159 3.78 15.00 -5.82
CA GLY A 159 3.74 16.00 -6.88
C GLY A 159 2.99 15.54 -8.14
N GLU A 160 3.04 14.24 -8.46
CA GLU A 160 2.28 13.65 -9.59
C GLU A 160 0.84 13.32 -9.19
N PHE A 161 0.62 12.64 -8.06
CA PHE A 161 -0.71 12.24 -7.61
C PHE A 161 -1.62 13.44 -7.36
N PHE A 162 -1.11 14.48 -6.70
CA PHE A 162 -1.86 15.71 -6.41
C PHE A 162 -1.67 16.80 -7.48
N ASP A 163 -1.13 16.51 -8.66
CA ASP A 163 -0.88 17.51 -9.71
C ASP A 163 -2.14 18.29 -10.11
N TYR A 164 -3.26 17.61 -10.34
CA TYR A 164 -4.57 18.23 -10.55
C TYR A 164 -4.99 19.15 -9.39
N ALA A 165 -4.70 18.76 -8.14
CA ALA A 165 -5.03 19.57 -6.97
C ALA A 165 -4.16 20.84 -6.89
N ARG A 166 -2.90 20.78 -7.34
CA ARG A 166 -2.02 21.96 -7.47
C ARG A 166 -2.43 22.87 -8.64
N ARG A 167 -3.01 22.30 -9.70
CA ARG A 167 -3.61 23.05 -10.83
C ARG A 167 -4.97 23.68 -10.48
N GLN A 168 -5.69 23.17 -9.48
CA GLN A 168 -6.94 23.72 -8.98
C GLN A 168 -6.72 25.00 -8.15
N GLN A 169 -7.46 26.06 -8.47
CA GLN A 169 -7.66 27.17 -7.53
C GLN A 169 -8.84 26.83 -6.63
N PHE A 170 -8.56 26.40 -5.39
CA PHE A 170 -9.57 26.15 -4.36
C PHE A 170 -10.25 27.46 -3.91
N GLY A 171 -11.20 27.92 -4.72
CA GLY A 171 -12.11 28.99 -4.34
C GLY A 171 -12.95 28.61 -3.12
N THR A 172 -13.53 29.61 -2.44
CA THR A 172 -14.28 29.44 -1.19
C THR A 172 -15.37 28.37 -1.31
N VAL A 173 -15.16 27.24 -0.65
CA VAL A 173 -16.16 26.17 -0.50
C VAL A 173 -17.30 26.68 0.37
N ASP A 174 -18.53 26.31 0.01
CA ASP A 174 -19.71 26.67 0.80
C ASP A 174 -19.60 26.13 2.25
N PRO A 175 -19.66 26.98 3.29
CA PRO A 175 -19.55 26.56 4.69
C PRO A 175 -20.59 25.53 5.13
N VAL A 176 -21.75 25.46 4.46
CA VAL A 176 -22.78 24.45 4.71
C VAL A 176 -22.31 23.08 4.21
N VAL A 177 -21.60 23.02 3.08
CA VAL A 177 -21.01 21.76 2.55
C VAL A 177 -19.88 21.28 3.46
N MET A 178 -18.97 22.16 3.89
CA MET A 178 -17.90 21.77 4.83
C MET A 178 -18.46 21.28 6.17
N ARG A 179 -19.52 21.91 6.69
CA ARG A 179 -20.21 21.46 7.91
C ARG A 179 -20.91 20.11 7.70
N TYR A 180 -21.56 19.93 6.57
CA TYR A 180 -22.25 18.68 6.21
C TYR A 180 -21.27 17.50 6.09
N LEU A 181 -20.13 17.69 5.42
CA LEU A 181 -19.11 16.64 5.26
C LEU A 181 -18.52 16.24 6.61
N ARG A 182 -18.15 17.21 7.47
CA ARG A 182 -17.67 16.95 8.84
C ARG A 182 -18.70 16.22 9.72
N ALA A 183 -20.00 16.36 9.43
CA ALA A 183 -21.07 15.65 10.13
C ALA A 183 -21.47 14.31 9.47
N SER A 184 -20.93 13.96 8.29
CA SER A 184 -21.35 12.80 7.49
C SER A 184 -20.26 11.73 7.30
N MET A 185 -19.06 11.95 7.84
CA MET A 185 -17.87 11.11 7.62
C MET A 185 -17.50 10.26 8.84
N PRO A 186 -17.68 8.91 8.80
CA PRO A 186 -17.28 8.04 9.89
C PRO A 186 -15.82 7.56 9.72
N THR A 187 -14.88 8.45 10.01
CA THR A 187 -13.47 8.10 10.24
C THR A 187 -13.02 8.80 11.53
N GLU A 188 -12.60 8.01 12.53
CA GLU A 188 -12.17 8.49 13.86
C GLU A 188 -13.20 9.39 14.58
N GLN A 189 -14.24 8.79 15.18
CA GLN A 189 -15.10 9.49 16.17
C GLN A 189 -14.20 10.22 17.18
N SER A 190 -14.26 11.56 17.22
CA SER A 190 -13.37 12.36 18.05
C SER A 190 -13.38 11.90 19.50
N GLU A 191 -12.20 11.88 20.13
CA GLU A 191 -12.12 11.57 21.57
C GLU A 191 -12.97 12.58 22.33
N LEU A 192 -13.87 12.05 23.16
CA LEU A 192 -14.75 12.86 23.98
C LEU A 192 -14.13 12.93 25.40
N PRO A 193 -13.50 14.05 25.80
CA PRO A 193 -12.67 14.13 26.99
C PRO A 193 -13.50 14.16 28.30
N GLN A 194 -14.78 14.50 28.21
CA GLN A 194 -15.73 14.57 29.32
C GLN A 194 -17.10 14.11 28.88
N HIS A 195 -17.91 13.60 29.81
CA HIS A 195 -19.30 13.24 29.55
C HIS A 195 -20.12 14.48 29.16
N LEU A 196 -20.87 14.39 28.06
CA LEU A 196 -21.84 15.41 27.66
C LEU A 196 -23.21 15.02 28.21
N LYS A 197 -23.85 15.91 28.96
CA LYS A 197 -25.25 15.77 29.39
C LYS A 197 -26.10 16.86 28.73
N ILE A 198 -27.19 16.44 28.09
CA ILE A 198 -28.25 17.31 27.58
C ILE A 198 -29.58 16.84 28.16
N VAL A 199 -30.47 17.80 28.43
CA VAL A 199 -31.86 17.55 28.78
C VAL A 199 -32.71 18.24 27.73
N GLN A 200 -33.65 17.51 27.13
CA GLN A 200 -34.61 18.04 26.17
C GLN A 200 -35.97 17.37 26.45
N ASP A 201 -36.98 18.18 26.73
CA ASP A 201 -38.34 17.73 27.04
C ASP A 201 -38.34 16.71 28.21
N ASP A 202 -38.85 15.49 28.03
CA ASP A 202 -38.82 14.42 29.05
C ASP A 202 -37.56 13.53 28.97
N VAL A 203 -36.61 13.85 28.09
CA VAL A 203 -35.42 13.03 27.80
C VAL A 203 -34.14 13.69 28.30
N THR A 204 -33.41 12.98 29.15
CA THR A 204 -32.00 13.28 29.45
C THR A 204 -31.10 12.35 28.64
N PHE A 205 -30.27 12.92 27.76
CA PHE A 205 -29.27 12.18 26.97
C PHE A 205 -27.87 12.45 27.51
N ILE A 206 -27.13 11.40 27.85
CA ILE A 206 -25.77 11.46 28.41
C ILE A 206 -24.84 10.65 27.52
N SER A 207 -24.02 11.33 26.70
CA SER A 207 -22.95 10.69 25.95
C SER A 207 -21.68 10.62 26.79
N LEU A 208 -21.14 9.43 26.96
CA LEU A 208 -20.08 9.12 27.91
C LEU A 208 -18.68 9.37 27.34
N ALA A 209 -17.77 9.90 28.18
CA ALA A 209 -16.38 10.16 27.81
C ALA A 209 -15.65 8.92 27.27
N SER A 210 -14.66 9.12 26.41
CA SER A 210 -14.00 8.01 25.70
C SER A 210 -13.21 7.03 26.59
N THR A 211 -12.93 7.39 27.84
CA THR A 211 -12.45 6.47 28.88
C THR A 211 -13.31 6.60 30.12
N LEU A 212 -13.85 5.48 30.62
CA LEU A 212 -14.55 5.39 31.90
C LEU A 212 -13.57 4.94 33.00
N LYS A 213 -13.43 5.75 34.04
CA LYS A 213 -12.44 5.59 35.11
C LYS A 213 -13.03 5.29 36.49
N GLY A 214 -12.19 4.83 37.42
CA GLY A 214 -12.55 4.67 38.84
C GLY A 214 -12.89 5.98 39.58
N ASP A 215 -12.50 7.14 39.04
CA ASP A 215 -12.74 8.48 39.62
C ASP A 215 -14.09 9.12 39.21
N LEU A 216 -14.93 8.39 38.46
CA LEU A 216 -16.27 8.79 38.00
C LEU A 216 -17.06 9.58 39.06
N ASN A 217 -17.30 10.87 38.80
CA ASN A 217 -18.01 11.78 39.70
C ASN A 217 -19.52 11.49 39.70
N VAL A 218 -19.92 10.51 40.50
CA VAL A 218 -21.31 10.04 40.64
C VAL A 218 -22.30 11.18 40.89
N ARG A 219 -21.94 12.17 41.74
CA ARG A 219 -22.82 13.30 42.05
C ARG A 219 -23.09 14.20 40.83
N ARG A 220 -22.08 14.46 40.00
CA ARG A 220 -22.21 15.31 38.78
C ARG A 220 -22.98 14.61 37.65
N LEU A 221 -22.90 13.28 37.57
CA LEU A 221 -23.63 12.50 36.56
C LEU A 221 -25.08 12.20 36.98
N ALA A 222 -25.32 11.90 38.26
CA ALA A 222 -26.64 11.53 38.78
C ALA A 222 -27.54 12.73 39.15
N SER A 223 -27.03 13.96 39.18
CA SER A 223 -27.82 15.15 39.54
C SER A 223 -28.85 15.52 38.46
N GLY A 224 -30.13 15.60 38.83
CA GLY A 224 -31.24 15.99 37.95
C GLY A 224 -31.50 14.97 36.84
N LEU A 225 -31.86 13.74 37.24
CA LEU A 225 -32.22 12.64 36.33
C LEU A 225 -33.66 12.23 36.59
N GLU A 226 -34.57 12.69 35.74
CA GLU A 226 -36.01 12.46 35.82
C GLU A 226 -36.54 12.09 34.42
N GLY A 227 -37.71 11.47 34.31
CA GLY A 227 -38.32 11.10 33.02
C GLY A 227 -37.65 9.90 32.35
N ARG A 228 -37.19 10.06 31.11
CA ARG A 228 -36.43 9.05 30.34
C ARG A 228 -34.94 9.43 30.34
N VAL A 229 -34.06 8.54 30.77
CA VAL A 229 -32.60 8.79 30.81
C VAL A 229 -31.88 7.80 29.90
N ALA A 230 -31.16 8.31 28.90
CA ALA A 230 -30.37 7.52 27.98
C ALA A 230 -28.88 7.74 28.20
N PHE A 231 -28.16 6.67 28.53
CA PHE A 231 -26.70 6.64 28.55
C PHE A 231 -26.19 6.10 27.21
N ASP A 232 -25.60 6.99 26.43
CA ASP A 232 -24.94 6.70 25.16
C ASP A 232 -23.47 6.40 25.38
N PHE A 233 -23.06 5.20 24.97
CA PHE A 233 -21.70 4.72 25.12
C PHE A 233 -20.89 4.77 23.81
N SER A 234 -21.43 5.38 22.73
CA SER A 234 -20.82 5.31 21.38
C SER A 234 -19.38 5.85 21.30
N HIS A 235 -18.98 6.73 22.22
CA HIS A 235 -17.61 7.27 22.29
C HIS A 235 -16.66 6.46 23.21
N VAL A 236 -17.17 5.50 24.00
CA VAL A 236 -16.44 4.78 25.05
C VAL A 236 -15.48 3.73 24.47
N ARG A 237 -14.18 4.03 24.47
CA ARG A 237 -13.13 3.13 23.96
C ARG A 237 -12.47 2.29 25.05
N THR A 238 -12.50 2.74 26.31
CA THR A 238 -11.83 2.07 27.44
C THR A 238 -12.67 2.18 28.71
N VAL A 239 -12.67 1.12 29.53
CA VAL A 239 -13.39 1.07 30.82
C VAL A 239 -12.51 0.37 31.85
N GLU A 240 -12.16 1.07 32.92
CA GLU A 240 -11.36 0.52 34.02
C GLU A 240 -12.18 -0.44 34.90
N PRO A 241 -11.58 -1.49 35.51
CA PRO A 241 -12.30 -2.37 36.43
C PRO A 241 -12.92 -1.64 37.62
N GLU A 242 -12.24 -0.61 38.13
CA GLU A 242 -12.70 0.25 39.23
C GLU A 242 -13.83 1.21 38.82
N ALA A 243 -14.02 1.44 37.51
CA ALA A 243 -15.14 2.22 37.00
C ALA A 243 -16.48 1.49 37.16
N LEU A 244 -16.48 0.15 37.18
CA LEU A 244 -17.72 -0.64 37.21
C LEU A 244 -18.58 -0.37 38.45
N PRO A 245 -18.07 -0.43 39.71
CA PRO A 245 -18.86 -0.09 40.89
C PRO A 245 -19.39 1.35 40.89
N LYS A 246 -18.69 2.29 40.22
CA LYS A 246 -19.13 3.68 40.09
C LYS A 246 -20.20 3.87 39.03
N LEU A 247 -20.05 3.18 37.89
CA LEU A 247 -21.04 3.15 36.82
C LEU A 247 -22.34 2.49 37.30
N GLU A 248 -22.23 1.37 38.02
CA GLU A 248 -23.35 0.77 38.75
C GLU A 248 -24.00 1.79 39.69
N GLN A 249 -23.23 2.47 40.54
CA GLN A 249 -23.77 3.48 41.46
C GLN A 249 -24.49 4.64 40.76
N VAL A 250 -24.01 5.10 39.60
CA VAL A 250 -24.70 6.11 38.78
C VAL A 250 -26.02 5.58 38.21
N LEU A 251 -26.01 4.38 37.63
CA LEU A 251 -27.19 3.76 37.03
C LEU A 251 -28.23 3.39 38.11
N ASP A 252 -27.80 2.87 39.27
CA ASP A 252 -28.62 2.59 40.46
C ASP A 252 -29.32 3.88 40.96
N THR A 253 -28.61 5.00 40.95
CA THR A 253 -29.17 6.31 41.38
C THR A 253 -30.13 6.86 40.33
N ALA A 254 -29.81 6.73 39.04
CA ALA A 254 -30.67 7.17 37.94
C ALA A 254 -32.00 6.37 37.88
N ALA A 255 -31.94 5.05 38.10
CA ALA A 255 -33.09 4.16 38.02
C ALA A 255 -34.10 4.35 39.18
N GLN A 256 -33.75 5.10 40.23
CA GLN A 256 -34.67 5.45 41.31
C GLN A 256 -35.65 6.57 40.92
N ALA A 257 -35.32 7.39 39.92
CA ALA A 257 -36.10 8.57 39.53
C ALA A 257 -36.46 8.64 38.02
N ALA A 258 -35.86 7.78 37.18
CA ALA A 258 -36.06 7.80 35.73
C ALA A 258 -36.05 6.39 35.09
N GLN A 259 -36.64 6.29 33.90
CA GLN A 259 -36.51 5.10 33.05
C GLN A 259 -35.14 5.10 32.37
N VAL A 260 -34.19 4.34 32.91
CA VAL A 260 -32.81 4.24 32.43
C VAL A 260 -32.69 3.29 31.24
N VAL A 261 -32.10 3.78 30.16
CA VAL A 261 -31.79 3.04 28.94
C VAL A 261 -30.30 3.20 28.60
N LEU A 262 -29.67 2.11 28.17
CA LEU A 262 -28.29 2.07 27.69
C LEU A 262 -28.33 1.84 26.18
N CYS A 263 -27.72 2.76 25.43
CA CYS A 263 -27.66 2.72 23.97
C CYS A 263 -26.21 2.77 23.48
N ARG A 264 -26.02 2.23 22.27
CA ARG A 264 -24.76 2.18 21.51
C ARG A 264 -23.59 1.72 22.37
N VAL A 265 -23.77 0.60 23.07
CA VAL A 265 -22.76 0.06 24.00
C VAL A 265 -21.68 -0.72 23.23
N PRO A 266 -20.40 -0.30 23.28
CA PRO A 266 -19.33 -0.92 22.51
C PRO A 266 -18.67 -2.10 23.27
N PRO A 267 -17.89 -2.96 22.59
CA PRO A 267 -17.28 -4.15 23.19
C PRO A 267 -16.52 -3.94 24.51
N PRO A 268 -15.74 -2.86 24.72
CA PRO A 268 -15.02 -2.65 25.99
C PRO A 268 -15.98 -2.48 27.18
N ALA A 269 -17.06 -1.72 27.00
CA ALA A 269 -18.08 -1.53 28.03
C ALA A 269 -18.89 -2.82 28.26
N LEU A 270 -19.32 -3.49 27.18
CA LEU A 270 -20.02 -4.78 27.25
C LEU A 270 -19.21 -5.83 28.03
N ALA A 271 -17.90 -5.92 27.78
CA ALA A 271 -17.02 -6.88 28.45
C ALA A 271 -16.76 -6.56 29.94
N VAL A 272 -16.92 -5.31 30.38
CA VAL A 272 -16.86 -4.95 31.81
C VAL A 272 -18.21 -5.20 32.47
N LEU A 273 -19.30 -4.73 31.88
CA LEU A 273 -20.67 -4.96 32.37
C LEU A 273 -21.01 -6.46 32.49
N ALA A 274 -20.53 -7.29 31.55
CA ALA A 274 -20.71 -8.74 31.57
C ALA A 274 -20.12 -9.46 32.81
N ARG A 275 -19.11 -8.85 33.44
CA ARG A 275 -18.44 -9.38 34.63
C ARG A 275 -19.13 -8.99 35.95
N SER A 276 -20.17 -8.14 35.92
CA SER A 276 -20.96 -7.88 37.13
C SER A 276 -21.77 -9.11 37.54
N SER A 277 -21.82 -9.33 38.86
CA SER A 277 -22.72 -10.28 39.52
C SER A 277 -24.09 -9.66 39.85
N LYS A 278 -24.23 -8.32 39.77
CA LYS A 278 -25.51 -7.63 39.93
C LYS A 278 -26.34 -7.71 38.65
N LEU A 279 -27.65 -7.54 38.79
CA LEU A 279 -28.53 -7.15 37.69
C LEU A 279 -28.30 -5.67 37.38
N LEU A 280 -28.21 -5.30 36.10
CA LEU A 280 -28.04 -3.90 35.73
C LEU A 280 -29.34 -3.10 35.94
N PRO A 281 -29.29 -1.94 36.62
CA PRO A 281 -30.43 -1.06 36.82
C PRO A 281 -30.68 -0.22 35.55
N GLY A 282 -31.37 -0.83 34.57
CA GLY A 282 -31.74 -0.19 33.31
C GLY A 282 -32.02 -1.20 32.19
N ARG A 283 -32.39 -0.70 31.01
CA ARG A 283 -32.62 -1.51 29.81
C ARG A 283 -31.53 -1.33 28.77
N LEU A 284 -31.00 -2.42 28.21
CA LEU A 284 -30.04 -2.37 27.12
C LEU A 284 -30.78 -2.46 25.78
N ALA A 285 -30.62 -1.45 24.92
CA ALA A 285 -31.27 -1.41 23.61
C ALA A 285 -30.30 -1.77 22.47
N THR A 286 -29.23 -0.99 22.32
CA THR A 286 -28.37 -1.01 21.14
C THR A 286 -26.90 -1.19 21.49
N LEU A 287 -26.18 -1.92 20.64
CA LEU A 287 -24.74 -2.16 20.68
C LEU A 287 -24.05 -1.26 19.65
N TRP A 288 -22.79 -0.90 19.90
CA TRP A 288 -21.96 -0.09 18.98
C TRP A 288 -20.73 -0.90 18.58
N LEU A 289 -20.92 -1.75 17.57
CA LEU A 289 -19.91 -2.74 17.21
C LEU A 289 -19.01 -2.20 16.09
N PRO A 290 -17.67 -2.27 16.22
CA PRO A 290 -16.76 -1.88 15.14
C PRO A 290 -16.93 -2.85 13.97
N CYS A 291 -17.55 -2.38 12.89
CA CYS A 291 -17.82 -3.20 11.72
C CYS A 291 -16.82 -2.82 10.62
N GLU A 292 -15.78 -3.64 10.50
CA GLU A 292 -14.73 -3.42 9.52
C GLU A 292 -15.27 -3.65 8.10
N CYS A 293 -15.18 -2.60 7.29
CA CYS A 293 -15.60 -2.61 5.90
C CYS A 293 -14.54 -3.29 5.04
N ARG A 294 -14.78 -4.55 4.67
CA ARG A 294 -13.83 -5.41 3.94
C ARG A 294 -13.40 -4.89 2.55
N ASN A 295 -14.03 -3.84 2.03
CA ASN A 295 -13.76 -3.27 0.72
C ASN A 295 -12.92 -1.96 0.78
N CYS A 296 -13.25 -0.97 1.63
CA CYS A 296 -12.44 0.26 1.78
C CYS A 296 -11.52 0.30 3.01
N GLY A 297 -11.49 -0.75 3.83
CA GLY A 297 -10.64 -0.83 5.04
C GLY A 297 -11.01 0.14 6.17
N GLN A 298 -12.15 0.83 6.04
CA GLN A 298 -12.67 1.75 7.06
C GLN A 298 -13.44 0.98 8.14
N VAL A 299 -13.08 1.19 9.41
CA VAL A 299 -13.82 0.64 10.55
C VAL A 299 -14.95 1.59 10.93
N SER A 300 -16.09 1.45 10.27
CA SER A 300 -17.32 2.13 10.70
C SER A 300 -17.89 1.39 11.91
N HIS A 301 -18.06 2.08 13.04
CA HIS A 301 -18.89 1.52 14.11
C HIS A 301 -20.35 1.58 13.70
N GLN A 302 -21.13 0.55 14.06
CA GLN A 302 -22.50 0.38 13.61
C GLN A 302 -23.44 0.08 14.77
N ARG A 303 -24.66 0.61 14.68
CA ARG A 303 -25.74 0.37 15.63
C ARG A 303 -26.40 -0.96 15.34
N ILE A 304 -26.44 -1.85 16.33
CA ILE A 304 -27.02 -3.19 16.20
C ILE A 304 -27.92 -3.45 17.41
N GLN A 305 -29.13 -3.98 17.21
CA GLN A 305 -30.06 -4.21 18.32
C GLN A 305 -29.55 -5.33 19.23
N ALA A 306 -29.53 -5.09 20.55
CA ALA A 306 -29.02 -6.05 21.51
C ALA A 306 -29.88 -7.33 21.58
N HIS A 307 -31.18 -7.23 21.33
CA HIS A 307 -32.10 -8.36 21.32
C HIS A 307 -31.94 -9.23 20.05
N GLU A 308 -31.76 -8.62 18.87
CA GLU A 308 -31.41 -9.32 17.62
C GLU A 308 -30.06 -10.03 17.78
N TYR A 309 -29.06 -9.34 18.33
CA TYR A 309 -27.73 -9.90 18.57
C TYR A 309 -27.75 -11.07 19.55
N LEU A 310 -28.55 -11.00 20.63
CA LEU A 310 -28.75 -12.16 21.51
C LEU A 310 -29.46 -13.33 20.80
N ALA A 311 -30.42 -13.06 19.92
CA ALA A 311 -31.07 -14.10 19.12
C ALA A 311 -30.07 -14.76 18.15
N GLN A 312 -29.20 -13.98 17.51
CA GLN A 312 -28.13 -14.45 16.63
C GLN A 312 -27.10 -15.32 17.37
N LEU A 313 -26.67 -14.92 18.58
CA LEU A 313 -25.78 -15.73 19.43
C LEU A 313 -26.44 -17.05 19.86
N ARG A 314 -27.74 -17.02 20.21
CA ARG A 314 -28.53 -18.23 20.52
C ARG A 314 -28.73 -19.15 19.31
N ALA A 315 -28.79 -18.58 18.10
CA ALA A 315 -28.82 -19.32 16.84
C ALA A 315 -27.41 -19.73 16.32
N HIS A 316 -26.35 -19.42 17.07
CA HIS A 316 -24.95 -19.71 16.77
C HIS A 316 -24.48 -19.19 15.38
N GLN A 317 -25.02 -18.05 14.93
CA GLN A 317 -24.65 -17.43 13.66
C GLN A 317 -23.33 -16.65 13.79
N THR A 318 -22.26 -17.17 13.20
CA THR A 318 -20.88 -16.70 13.41
C THR A 318 -20.45 -15.51 12.54
N SER A 319 -21.18 -15.20 11.47
CA SER A 319 -20.87 -14.11 10.55
C SER A 319 -22.14 -13.39 10.10
N ILE A 320 -22.36 -12.18 10.63
CA ILE A 320 -23.35 -11.25 10.09
C ILE A 320 -22.60 -10.17 9.31
N THR A 321 -23.07 -9.86 8.10
CA THR A 321 -22.57 -8.76 7.28
C THR A 321 -23.66 -7.71 7.08
N ILE A 322 -23.29 -6.45 7.24
CA ILE A 322 -24.14 -5.28 6.99
C ILE A 322 -23.50 -4.40 5.92
N GLU A 323 -24.28 -3.56 5.25
CA GLU A 323 -23.72 -2.70 4.20
C GLU A 323 -22.78 -1.65 4.81
N CYS A 324 -21.56 -1.55 4.27
CA CYS A 324 -20.63 -0.50 4.63
C CYS A 324 -21.16 0.88 4.20
N PRO A 325 -21.37 1.84 5.12
CA PRO A 325 -22.02 3.11 4.79
C PRO A 325 -21.19 3.95 3.82
N ILE A 326 -19.85 3.85 3.92
CA ILE A 326 -18.90 4.51 3.04
C ILE A 326 -18.93 3.82 1.67
N CYS A 327 -18.35 2.61 1.54
CA CYS A 327 -18.06 2.03 0.24
C CYS A 327 -18.99 0.86 -0.22
N GLY A 328 -20.09 0.57 0.47
CA GLY A 328 -21.15 -0.35 0.00
C GLY A 328 -20.85 -1.85 0.04
N GLY A 329 -19.57 -2.24 0.09
CA GLY A 329 -19.17 -3.64 0.32
C GLY A 329 -19.56 -4.13 1.72
N SER A 330 -19.41 -5.42 1.98
CA SER A 330 -19.78 -6.01 3.28
C SER A 330 -18.88 -5.49 4.41
N ALA A 331 -19.49 -4.81 5.39
CA ALA A 331 -18.90 -4.58 6.70
C ALA A 331 -19.28 -5.75 7.63
N GLN A 332 -18.29 -6.37 8.28
CA GLN A 332 -18.54 -7.53 9.13
C GLN A 332 -18.89 -7.11 10.56
N VAL A 333 -20.00 -7.63 11.08
CA VAL A 333 -20.34 -7.54 12.50
C VAL A 333 -19.46 -8.52 13.29
N PRO A 334 -18.76 -8.08 14.35
CA PRO A 334 -17.99 -9.00 15.19
C PRO A 334 -18.91 -9.91 16.01
N HIS A 335 -18.59 -11.19 16.08
CA HIS A 335 -19.33 -12.23 16.81
C HIS A 335 -18.73 -12.46 18.21
N MET A 336 -19.52 -12.27 19.28
CA MET A 336 -19.05 -12.24 20.67
C MET A 336 -19.88 -13.14 21.60
N PRO A 337 -19.75 -14.48 21.51
CA PRO A 337 -20.57 -15.43 22.27
C PRO A 337 -20.40 -15.32 23.79
N GLN A 338 -19.26 -14.80 24.27
CA GLN A 338 -19.03 -14.47 25.68
C GLN A 338 -20.06 -13.46 26.24
N LEU A 339 -20.71 -12.67 25.38
CA LEU A 339 -21.78 -11.75 25.78
C LEU A 339 -23.16 -12.43 25.88
N GLN A 340 -23.36 -13.63 25.33
CA GLN A 340 -24.65 -14.33 25.35
C GLN A 340 -25.18 -14.52 26.78
N GLY A 341 -24.30 -14.95 27.71
CA GLY A 341 -24.63 -15.14 29.12
C GLY A 341 -24.79 -13.83 29.92
N PHE A 342 -24.42 -12.68 29.36
CA PHE A 342 -24.69 -11.35 29.93
C PHE A 342 -26.00 -10.78 29.37
N LEU A 343 -26.13 -10.73 28.04
CA LEU A 343 -27.32 -10.24 27.35
C LEU A 343 -28.57 -11.04 27.73
N ALA A 344 -28.45 -12.33 28.03
CA ALA A 344 -29.56 -13.16 28.54
C ALA A 344 -29.96 -12.89 30.02
N ARG A 345 -29.16 -12.13 30.78
CA ARG A 345 -29.43 -11.72 32.18
C ARG A 345 -29.91 -10.27 32.32
N VAL A 346 -29.73 -9.43 31.29
CA VAL A 346 -30.10 -8.01 31.29
C VAL A 346 -31.50 -7.82 30.70
N GLN A 347 -32.24 -6.82 31.17
CA GLN A 347 -33.48 -6.42 30.49
C GLN A 347 -33.13 -5.79 29.14
N LEU A 348 -33.37 -6.52 28.05
CA LEU A 348 -33.25 -5.97 26.70
C LEU A 348 -34.54 -5.23 26.31
N THR A 349 -34.46 -4.33 25.34
CA THR A 349 -35.64 -3.74 24.71
C THR A 349 -35.59 -3.79 23.18
N ASP A 350 -36.78 -3.86 22.61
CA ASP A 350 -37.16 -3.91 21.21
C ASP A 350 -37.65 -2.55 20.67
N ARG A 351 -37.94 -1.60 21.56
CA ARG A 351 -38.42 -0.27 21.17
C ARG A 351 -37.33 0.49 20.40
N PRO A 352 -37.62 1.03 19.20
CA PRO A 352 -36.68 1.89 18.50
C PRO A 352 -36.44 3.17 19.31
N LEU A 353 -35.16 3.53 19.46
CA LEU A 353 -34.71 4.73 20.17
C LEU A 353 -34.36 5.87 19.20
N ASP A 354 -34.95 5.89 18.01
CA ASP A 354 -34.59 6.86 16.95
C ASP A 354 -34.93 8.31 17.35
N ASP A 355 -35.84 8.51 18.30
CA ASP A 355 -36.15 9.79 18.93
C ASP A 355 -35.07 10.26 19.92
N ILE A 356 -34.45 9.32 20.64
CA ILE A 356 -33.46 9.53 21.69
C ILE A 356 -32.04 9.59 21.12
N GLU A 357 -31.66 8.62 20.27
CA GLU A 357 -30.33 8.60 19.62
C GLU A 357 -30.21 9.71 18.56
N GLY A 358 -31.34 10.18 17.99
CA GLY A 358 -31.41 11.36 17.14
C GLY A 358 -31.00 12.67 17.83
N LEU A 359 -30.75 12.66 19.14
CA LEU A 359 -30.20 13.79 19.89
C LEU A 359 -28.67 13.88 19.83
N GLU A 360 -27.95 12.83 19.42
CA GLU A 360 -26.48 12.88 19.30
C GLU A 360 -26.01 14.02 18.38
N PRO A 361 -26.54 14.24 17.15
CA PRO A 361 -26.09 15.36 16.32
C PRO A 361 -26.29 16.73 16.98
N ARG A 362 -27.27 16.86 17.89
CA ARG A 362 -27.43 18.07 18.73
C ARG A 362 -26.36 18.14 19.82
N ALA A 363 -26.05 17.02 20.49
CA ALA A 363 -24.99 16.93 21.49
C ALA A 363 -23.60 17.24 20.93
N LEU A 364 -23.25 16.63 19.79
CA LEU A 364 -22.01 16.91 19.08
C LEU A 364 -22.00 18.33 18.51
N SER A 365 -23.13 18.88 18.05
CA SER A 365 -23.21 20.30 17.67
C SER A 365 -22.96 21.24 18.85
N GLN A 366 -23.53 20.97 20.03
CA GLN A 366 -23.33 21.81 21.22
C GLN A 366 -21.89 21.73 21.76
N TYR A 367 -21.23 20.59 21.58
CA TYR A 367 -19.81 20.40 21.88
C TYR A 367 -18.90 21.12 20.86
N LEU A 368 -19.06 20.83 19.56
CA LEU A 368 -18.19 21.32 18.49
C LEU A 368 -18.34 22.82 18.20
N PHE A 369 -19.51 23.42 18.45
CA PHE A 369 -19.73 24.87 18.33
C PHE A 369 -19.69 25.61 19.68
N GLY A 370 -19.38 24.90 20.78
CA GLY A 370 -18.83 25.47 22.00
C GLY A 370 -19.83 26.07 23.00
N SER A 371 -20.29 25.24 23.93
CA SER A 371 -20.80 25.69 25.26
C SER A 371 -20.07 24.98 26.42
N THR A 372 -18.83 25.42 26.65
CA THR A 372 -18.01 25.38 27.90
C THR A 372 -17.81 24.05 28.69
N ASN A 373 -16.53 23.63 28.83
CA ASN A 373 -15.78 23.31 30.08
C ASN A 373 -14.69 22.20 29.95
N VAL A 374 -13.81 22.07 30.95
CA VAL A 374 -12.43 21.49 30.96
C VAL A 374 -12.32 20.28 31.93
N ASP A 375 -11.51 19.20 31.73
CA ASP A 375 -10.06 19.02 32.08
C ASP A 375 -9.53 17.58 31.66
N PRO A 376 -8.21 17.26 31.64
CA PRO A 376 -7.64 16.00 31.09
C PRO A 376 -6.89 15.05 32.07
N GLN A 377 -6.67 13.76 31.71
CA GLN A 377 -5.45 12.92 31.95
C GLN A 377 -5.58 11.39 31.60
N ALA A 378 -4.45 10.75 31.25
CA ALA A 378 -4.06 9.29 31.34
C ALA A 378 -4.65 8.19 30.38
N ASN A 379 -3.78 7.36 29.73
CA ASN A 379 -4.09 6.04 29.08
C ASN A 379 -2.83 5.19 28.62
N LYS A 380 -2.88 3.81 28.62
CA LYS A 380 -2.02 2.74 27.96
C LYS A 380 -2.70 1.32 28.07
N GLY A 381 -2.44 0.20 27.33
CA GLY A 381 -1.76 -0.09 26.03
C GLY A 381 -1.20 -1.56 25.80
N SER A 382 -1.48 -2.21 24.64
CA SER A 382 -0.73 -3.29 23.88
C SER A 382 -0.94 -4.86 24.08
N PRO A 383 -0.63 -5.77 23.07
CA PRO A 383 -1.29 -7.11 22.79
C PRO A 383 -0.43 -8.39 22.38
N THR A 384 -0.97 -9.41 21.64
CA THR A 384 -0.47 -10.85 21.41
C THR A 384 -0.65 -11.54 19.99
N ASP A 385 -0.61 -12.91 19.84
CA ASP A 385 -0.06 -13.77 18.70
C ASP A 385 -0.95 -14.99 18.14
N ILE A 386 -0.60 -15.74 17.05
CA ILE A 386 -1.46 -16.79 16.31
C ILE A 386 -0.71 -18.07 15.71
N SER A 387 -1.38 -19.24 15.43
CA SER A 387 -0.82 -20.42 14.65
C SER A 387 -1.83 -21.53 14.13
N ASN A 388 -1.44 -22.45 13.20
CA ASN A 388 -2.23 -23.62 12.69
C ASN A 388 -1.36 -24.88 12.30
N SER A 389 -1.91 -26.05 11.86
CA SER A 389 -1.14 -27.31 11.66
C SER A 389 -1.68 -28.45 10.74
N LEU A 390 -0.81 -29.02 9.88
CA LEU A 390 -0.61 -30.49 9.71
C LEU A 390 0.73 -30.77 8.97
N GLY A 391 1.64 -31.64 9.41
CA GLY A 391 1.88 -32.11 10.77
C GLY A 391 2.91 -31.21 11.48
N SER A 392 2.54 -30.68 12.65
CA SER A 392 3.25 -29.68 13.49
C SER A 392 3.79 -28.39 12.83
N THR A 393 3.76 -28.27 11.50
CA THR A 393 4.44 -27.20 10.77
C THR A 393 3.69 -25.87 10.86
N LYS A 394 3.96 -25.13 11.93
CA LYS A 394 3.42 -23.77 12.11
C LYS A 394 4.10 -22.83 11.13
N LEU A 395 3.29 -22.14 10.32
CA LEU A 395 3.73 -21.05 9.45
C LEU A 395 3.45 -19.73 10.14
N ASN A 396 4.49 -19.16 10.76
CA ASN A 396 4.39 -17.85 11.40
C ASN A 396 4.72 -16.79 10.33
N ILE A 397 3.72 -16.01 9.89
CA ILE A 397 3.94 -14.92 8.92
C ILE A 397 4.80 -13.85 9.61
N ILE A 398 5.94 -13.50 9.01
CA ILE A 398 6.87 -12.50 9.54
C ILE A 398 6.55 -11.12 8.97
N ARG A 399 6.35 -11.03 7.65
CA ARG A 399 6.00 -9.79 6.94
C ARG A 399 5.54 -10.07 5.50
N ARG A 400 4.72 -9.17 4.95
CA ARG A 400 4.49 -9.06 3.51
C ARG A 400 5.80 -8.66 2.80
N LEU A 401 6.11 -9.30 1.68
CA LEU A 401 7.24 -8.98 0.78
C LEU A 401 6.80 -8.10 -0.40
N GLY A 402 5.52 -8.20 -0.77
CA GLY A 402 4.85 -7.36 -1.78
C GLY A 402 3.49 -7.94 -2.16
N GLN A 403 2.79 -7.24 -3.06
CA GLN A 403 1.53 -7.67 -3.65
C GLN A 403 1.63 -7.58 -5.17
N GLY A 404 1.24 -8.66 -5.85
CA GLY A 404 1.12 -8.71 -7.32
C GLY A 404 -0.35 -8.82 -7.74
N GLY A 405 -0.64 -8.57 -9.02
CA GLY A 405 -2.02 -8.45 -9.54
C GLY A 405 -2.93 -9.69 -9.38
N MET A 406 -2.38 -10.84 -8.97
CA MET A 406 -3.13 -12.08 -8.69
C MET A 406 -2.88 -12.68 -7.30
N ALA A 407 -1.86 -12.21 -6.58
CA ALA A 407 -1.43 -12.84 -5.33
C ALA A 407 -0.62 -11.88 -4.42
N GLU A 408 -0.82 -12.01 -3.11
CA GLU A 408 0.03 -11.44 -2.08
C GLU A 408 1.24 -12.36 -1.83
N VAL A 409 2.40 -11.80 -1.49
CA VAL A 409 3.63 -12.55 -1.22
C VAL A 409 4.13 -12.22 0.19
N PHE A 410 4.33 -13.24 1.01
CA PHE A 410 4.75 -13.12 2.41
C PHE A 410 6.05 -13.88 2.68
N LEU A 411 6.87 -13.36 3.59
CA LEU A 411 7.92 -14.11 4.27
C LEU A 411 7.32 -14.77 5.51
N ALA A 412 7.47 -16.09 5.62
CA ALA A 412 6.99 -16.88 6.76
C ALA A 412 8.11 -17.74 7.36
N LYS A 413 7.98 -18.03 8.65
CA LYS A 413 8.81 -18.98 9.40
C LYS A 413 8.09 -20.32 9.42
N GLN A 414 8.66 -21.33 8.77
CA GLN A 414 8.18 -22.71 8.79
C GLN A 414 8.83 -23.43 9.97
N VAL A 415 8.07 -23.71 11.03
CA VAL A 415 8.54 -24.33 12.28
C VAL A 415 8.17 -25.81 12.29
N GLY A 416 9.11 -26.67 11.92
CA GLY A 416 8.92 -28.13 11.81
C GLY A 416 9.07 -28.89 13.14
N VAL A 417 8.88 -30.22 13.05
CA VAL A 417 9.01 -31.14 14.19
C VAL A 417 10.40 -30.99 14.85
N LYS A 418 10.44 -31.02 16.18
CA LYS A 418 11.64 -30.75 17.02
C LYS A 418 12.21 -29.32 16.94
N GLY A 419 11.46 -28.35 16.42
CA GLY A 419 11.87 -26.94 16.43
C GLY A 419 12.91 -26.57 15.39
N PHE A 420 12.99 -27.33 14.28
CA PHE A 420 13.71 -26.88 13.09
C PHE A 420 12.96 -25.71 12.45
N GLU A 421 13.65 -24.60 12.18
CA GLU A 421 13.03 -23.39 11.64
C GLU A 421 13.63 -23.03 10.27
N LYS A 422 12.78 -22.85 9.27
CA LYS A 422 13.17 -22.48 7.90
C LYS A 422 12.39 -21.25 7.44
N PHE A 423 13.06 -20.29 6.81
CA PHE A 423 12.38 -19.18 6.15
C PHE A 423 11.85 -19.65 4.79
N VAL A 424 10.57 -19.38 4.53
CA VAL A 424 9.87 -19.72 3.28
C VAL A 424 9.09 -18.51 2.78
N VAL A 425 8.78 -18.50 1.49
CA VAL A 425 7.86 -17.54 0.89
C VAL A 425 6.49 -18.20 0.73
N MET A 426 5.44 -17.50 1.12
CA MET A 426 4.05 -17.90 0.91
C MET A 426 3.39 -16.93 -0.07
N LYS A 427 3.00 -17.42 -1.24
CA LYS A 427 2.26 -16.68 -2.26
C LYS A 427 0.77 -17.05 -2.15
N LYS A 428 -0.04 -16.14 -1.59
CA LYS A 428 -1.47 -16.30 -1.30
C LYS A 428 -2.30 -15.68 -2.42
N ILE A 429 -3.19 -16.45 -3.03
CA ILE A 429 -3.99 -16.00 -4.18
C ILE A 429 -5.09 -15.01 -3.71
N LEU A 430 -5.34 -13.96 -4.50
CA LEU A 430 -6.33 -12.94 -4.14
C LEU A 430 -7.78 -13.48 -4.24
N PRO A 431 -8.72 -13.08 -3.35
CA PRO A 431 -10.07 -13.63 -3.29
C PRO A 431 -10.90 -13.51 -4.57
N GLN A 432 -10.62 -12.51 -5.43
CA GLN A 432 -11.31 -12.36 -6.72
C GLN A 432 -11.00 -13.51 -7.70
N PHE A 433 -9.82 -14.14 -7.59
CA PHE A 433 -9.42 -15.27 -8.43
C PHE A 433 -9.79 -16.62 -7.79
N ALA A 434 -9.86 -16.67 -6.46
CA ALA A 434 -10.30 -17.86 -5.72
C ALA A 434 -11.78 -18.23 -5.94
N GLN A 435 -12.59 -17.32 -6.48
CA GLN A 435 -14.01 -17.53 -6.81
C GLN A 435 -14.25 -18.18 -8.19
N ASN A 436 -13.21 -18.34 -9.02
CA ASN A 436 -13.29 -19.07 -10.29
C ASN A 436 -12.62 -20.45 -10.14
N PRO A 437 -13.38 -21.56 -10.06
CA PRO A 437 -12.81 -22.89 -9.89
C PRO A 437 -11.85 -23.31 -11.02
N GLU A 438 -12.16 -22.95 -12.27
CA GLU A 438 -11.31 -23.30 -13.43
C GLU A 438 -9.96 -22.57 -13.38
N PHE A 439 -9.95 -21.32 -12.94
CA PHE A 439 -8.71 -20.57 -12.69
C PHE A 439 -7.91 -21.19 -11.54
N VAL A 440 -8.58 -21.59 -10.45
CA VAL A 440 -7.94 -22.22 -9.29
C VAL A 440 -7.33 -23.57 -9.66
N ASP A 441 -8.05 -24.44 -10.37
CA ASP A 441 -7.55 -25.75 -10.80
C ASP A 441 -6.40 -25.64 -11.82
N MET A 442 -6.46 -24.69 -12.74
CA MET A 442 -5.34 -24.33 -13.64
C MET A 442 -4.10 -23.90 -12.84
N LEU A 443 -4.29 -23.00 -11.87
CA LEU A 443 -3.22 -22.48 -11.02
C LEU A 443 -2.61 -23.58 -10.15
N PHE A 444 -3.40 -24.52 -9.64
CA PHE A 444 -2.91 -25.72 -8.97
C PHE A 444 -2.16 -26.66 -9.94
N ALA A 445 -2.63 -26.84 -11.17
CA ALA A 445 -1.94 -27.67 -12.17
C ALA A 445 -0.56 -27.09 -12.54
N GLU A 446 -0.47 -25.78 -12.74
CA GLU A 446 0.79 -25.11 -13.07
C GLU A 446 1.73 -25.02 -11.85
N ALA A 447 1.21 -24.75 -10.65
CA ALA A 447 2.00 -24.82 -9.42
C ALA A 447 2.52 -26.25 -9.14
N ARG A 448 1.75 -27.30 -9.48
CA ARG A 448 2.18 -28.71 -9.42
C ARG A 448 3.22 -29.06 -10.49
N ALA A 449 3.16 -28.47 -11.69
CA ALA A 449 4.21 -28.60 -12.69
C ALA A 449 5.52 -27.97 -12.18
N ASN A 450 5.44 -26.77 -11.60
CA ASN A 450 6.58 -26.06 -11.02
C ASN A 450 7.16 -26.78 -9.79
N ALA A 451 6.34 -27.41 -8.95
CA ALA A 451 6.79 -28.22 -7.81
C ALA A 451 7.60 -29.48 -8.19
N ARG A 452 7.56 -29.91 -9.47
CA ARG A 452 8.43 -30.98 -9.99
C ARG A 452 9.85 -30.49 -10.30
N LEU A 453 10.04 -29.19 -10.49
CA LEU A 453 11.32 -28.60 -10.90
C LEU A 453 12.25 -28.43 -9.69
N THR A 454 13.41 -29.09 -9.71
CA THR A 454 14.45 -28.95 -8.67
C THR A 454 15.80 -28.68 -9.33
N HIS A 455 16.19 -27.41 -9.36
CA HIS A 455 17.42 -26.93 -10.02
C HIS A 455 18.01 -25.74 -9.25
N PRO A 456 19.35 -25.60 -9.12
CA PRO A 456 19.97 -24.49 -8.39
C PRO A 456 19.54 -23.10 -8.87
N ASN A 457 19.29 -22.92 -10.17
CA ASN A 457 18.87 -21.64 -10.75
C ASN A 457 17.34 -21.46 -10.90
N VAL A 458 16.54 -22.31 -10.25
CA VAL A 458 15.07 -22.17 -10.16
C VAL A 458 14.68 -21.99 -8.69
N VAL A 459 13.66 -21.19 -8.39
CA VAL A 459 13.05 -21.11 -7.05
C VAL A 459 12.25 -22.38 -6.80
N GLN A 460 12.60 -23.15 -5.78
CA GLN A 460 11.89 -24.39 -5.49
C GLN A 460 10.52 -24.11 -4.85
N THR A 461 9.44 -24.58 -5.48
CA THR A 461 8.12 -24.70 -4.83
C THR A 461 8.15 -25.91 -3.88
N PHE A 462 7.77 -25.71 -2.62
CA PHE A 462 7.74 -26.77 -1.60
C PHE A 462 6.36 -27.43 -1.47
N ASP A 463 5.28 -26.65 -1.59
CA ASP A 463 3.91 -27.13 -1.34
C ASP A 463 2.88 -26.20 -2.00
N VAL A 464 1.65 -26.69 -2.21
CA VAL A 464 0.52 -25.92 -2.72
C VAL A 464 -0.77 -26.40 -2.05
N GLY A 465 -1.48 -25.51 -1.35
CA GLY A 465 -2.63 -25.88 -0.53
C GLY A 465 -3.74 -24.83 -0.50
N VAL A 466 -4.79 -25.12 0.27
CA VAL A 466 -5.88 -24.20 0.61
C VAL A 466 -6.00 -24.13 2.12
N SER A 467 -6.12 -22.93 2.68
CA SER A 467 -6.53 -22.71 4.08
C SER A 467 -7.65 -21.68 4.09
N ASP A 468 -8.71 -21.94 4.86
CA ASP A 468 -9.80 -20.97 5.11
C ASP A 468 -10.45 -20.41 3.82
N GLY A 469 -10.50 -21.23 2.77
CA GLY A 469 -11.03 -20.88 1.44
C GLY A 469 -10.04 -20.15 0.52
N VAL A 470 -8.78 -19.95 0.93
CA VAL A 470 -7.77 -19.23 0.15
C VAL A 470 -6.63 -20.17 -0.28
N ALA A 471 -6.35 -20.21 -1.58
CA ALA A 471 -5.25 -20.97 -2.15
C ALA A 471 -3.88 -20.30 -1.88
N TYR A 472 -2.84 -21.09 -1.64
CA TYR A 472 -1.48 -20.61 -1.43
C TYR A 472 -0.43 -21.55 -2.03
N ILE A 473 0.71 -20.99 -2.41
CA ILE A 473 1.93 -21.70 -2.84
C ILE A 473 3.04 -21.40 -1.82
N LEU A 474 3.68 -22.43 -1.26
CA LEU A 474 4.91 -22.29 -0.46
C LEU A 474 6.13 -22.51 -1.34
N MET A 475 7.12 -21.65 -1.22
CA MET A 475 8.35 -21.70 -2.03
C MET A 475 9.59 -21.23 -1.26
N GLU A 476 10.74 -21.44 -1.87
CA GLU A 476 12.05 -21.07 -1.35
C GLU A 476 12.19 -19.56 -1.11
N TYR A 477 12.63 -19.19 0.10
CA TYR A 477 13.04 -17.81 0.38
C TYR A 477 14.46 -17.55 -0.13
N VAL A 478 14.56 -16.96 -1.32
CA VAL A 478 15.81 -16.40 -1.83
C VAL A 478 16.13 -15.12 -1.06
N ARG A 479 17.19 -15.13 -0.25
CA ARG A 479 17.59 -14.00 0.59
C ARG A 479 18.29 -12.92 -0.24
N GLY A 480 17.51 -12.11 -0.94
CA GLY A 480 18.01 -10.95 -1.68
C GLY A 480 16.92 -10.25 -2.50
N PRO A 481 17.26 -9.20 -3.26
CA PRO A 481 16.34 -8.50 -4.13
C PRO A 481 16.09 -9.23 -5.47
N ASP A 482 15.02 -8.82 -6.16
CA ASP A 482 14.87 -9.03 -7.60
C ASP A 482 15.84 -8.15 -8.41
N MET A 483 16.14 -8.58 -9.64
CA MET A 483 17.02 -7.86 -10.56
C MET A 483 16.48 -6.46 -10.89
N LYS A 484 15.17 -6.22 -10.94
CA LYS A 484 14.64 -4.88 -11.25
C LYS A 484 14.99 -3.87 -10.15
N ARG A 485 14.91 -4.25 -8.87
CA ARG A 485 15.40 -3.42 -7.75
C ARG A 485 16.89 -3.09 -7.89
N LEU A 486 17.72 -4.07 -8.26
CA LEU A 486 19.16 -3.89 -8.46
C LEU A 486 19.48 -2.94 -9.63
N VAL A 487 18.84 -3.12 -10.79
CA VAL A 487 18.97 -2.21 -11.94
C VAL A 487 18.52 -0.79 -11.58
N ASN A 488 17.45 -0.66 -10.78
CA ASN A 488 16.97 0.64 -10.31
C ASN A 488 17.88 1.28 -9.24
N GLU A 489 18.63 0.50 -8.45
CA GLU A 489 19.66 1.00 -7.53
C GLU A 489 20.91 1.47 -8.29
N LEU A 490 21.38 0.69 -9.27
CA LEU A 490 22.49 1.06 -10.14
C LEU A 490 22.18 2.37 -10.89
N ARG A 491 20.99 2.48 -11.50
CA ARG A 491 20.51 3.73 -12.14
C ARG A 491 20.51 4.92 -11.17
N ARG A 492 19.98 4.76 -9.94
CA ARG A 492 19.97 5.83 -8.92
C ARG A 492 21.37 6.24 -8.45
N LYS A 493 22.36 5.35 -8.50
CA LYS A 493 23.77 5.64 -8.17
C LYS A 493 24.61 6.07 -9.38
N GLY A 494 24.02 6.20 -10.57
CA GLY A 494 24.75 6.51 -11.81
C GLY A 494 25.70 5.40 -12.29
N LEU A 495 25.54 4.18 -11.76
CA LEU A 495 26.41 3.03 -12.04
C LEU A 495 25.83 2.16 -13.17
N ALA A 496 26.73 1.48 -13.88
CA ALA A 496 26.39 0.40 -14.81
C ALA A 496 26.65 -0.96 -14.16
N LEU A 497 25.94 -2.01 -14.61
CA LEU A 497 26.29 -3.38 -14.29
C LEU A 497 27.52 -3.80 -15.14
N PRO A 498 28.59 -4.35 -14.56
CA PRO A 498 29.72 -4.88 -15.33
C PRO A 498 29.29 -5.98 -16.32
N LEU A 499 29.93 -6.01 -17.48
CA LEU A 499 29.61 -6.91 -18.60
C LEU A 499 29.66 -8.38 -18.15
N GLU A 500 30.71 -8.74 -17.43
CA GLU A 500 30.97 -10.05 -16.86
C GLU A 500 29.91 -10.48 -15.84
N HIS A 501 29.32 -9.54 -15.10
CA HIS A 501 28.21 -9.83 -14.17
C HIS A 501 26.89 -10.00 -14.92
N ALA A 502 26.59 -9.14 -15.88
CA ALA A 502 25.40 -9.28 -16.73
C ALA A 502 25.40 -10.62 -17.49
N LEU A 503 26.53 -10.98 -18.12
CA LEU A 503 26.70 -12.26 -18.82
C LEU A 503 26.54 -13.45 -17.87
N ARG A 504 27.24 -13.48 -16.72
CA ARG A 504 27.11 -14.56 -15.72
C ARG A 504 25.65 -14.74 -15.29
N ILE A 505 24.94 -13.66 -14.95
CA ILE A 505 23.54 -13.75 -14.50
C ILE A 505 22.63 -14.34 -15.58
N VAL A 506 22.82 -13.93 -16.84
CA VAL A 506 22.04 -14.46 -17.96
C VAL A 506 22.39 -15.93 -18.26
N ALA A 507 23.65 -16.35 -18.11
CA ALA A 507 24.05 -17.76 -18.19
C ALA A 507 23.42 -18.64 -17.09
N GLU A 508 23.35 -18.15 -15.85
CA GLU A 508 22.68 -18.85 -14.74
C GLU A 508 21.16 -18.98 -14.98
N VAL A 509 20.49 -17.92 -15.45
CA VAL A 509 19.05 -17.96 -15.81
C VAL A 509 18.80 -18.89 -17.00
N ALA A 510 19.69 -18.90 -18.00
CA ALA A 510 19.62 -19.80 -19.14
C ALA A 510 19.76 -21.28 -18.73
N ALA A 511 20.56 -21.60 -17.71
CA ALA A 511 20.62 -22.94 -17.14
C ALA A 511 19.28 -23.36 -16.50
N GLY A 512 18.66 -22.48 -15.72
CA GLY A 512 17.34 -22.73 -15.12
C GLY A 512 16.22 -22.92 -16.15
N LEU A 513 16.21 -22.11 -17.21
CA LEU A 513 15.29 -22.26 -18.33
C LEU A 513 15.52 -23.58 -19.08
N HIS A 514 16.76 -23.91 -19.42
CA HIS A 514 17.06 -25.16 -20.12
C HIS A 514 16.58 -26.39 -19.35
N TYR A 515 16.81 -26.44 -18.03
CA TYR A 515 16.31 -27.52 -17.18
C TYR A 515 14.78 -27.67 -17.22
N ALA A 516 14.03 -26.56 -17.19
CA ALA A 516 12.57 -26.58 -17.30
C ALA A 516 12.08 -26.97 -18.70
N HIS A 517 12.74 -26.46 -19.76
CA HIS A 517 12.46 -26.79 -21.16
C HIS A 517 12.75 -28.25 -21.49
N ALA A 518 13.70 -28.88 -20.79
CA ALA A 518 14.11 -30.27 -20.97
C ALA A 518 13.61 -31.21 -19.85
N TYR A 519 12.62 -30.77 -19.05
CA TYR A 519 12.15 -31.57 -17.93
C TYR A 519 11.49 -32.89 -18.37
N VAL A 520 11.93 -33.98 -17.75
CA VAL A 520 11.42 -35.34 -17.92
C VAL A 520 11.05 -35.85 -16.53
N ASP A 521 9.89 -36.49 -16.39
CA ASP A 521 9.41 -36.98 -15.10
C ASP A 521 10.05 -38.33 -14.70
N PRO A 522 9.87 -38.81 -13.44
CA PRO A 522 10.44 -40.07 -12.98
C PRO A 522 9.94 -41.33 -13.72
N ALA A 523 8.90 -41.23 -14.56
CA ALA A 523 8.45 -42.31 -15.43
C ALA A 523 9.12 -42.28 -16.82
N GLY A 524 9.99 -41.30 -17.08
CA GLY A 524 10.65 -41.09 -18.37
C GLY A 524 9.83 -40.26 -19.36
N THR A 525 8.74 -39.62 -18.93
CA THR A 525 7.84 -38.86 -19.81
C THR A 525 8.30 -37.41 -19.95
N PRO A 526 8.57 -36.89 -21.17
CA PRO A 526 8.91 -35.48 -21.37
C PRO A 526 7.73 -34.55 -21.03
N HIS A 527 7.97 -33.60 -20.14
CA HIS A 527 7.01 -32.60 -19.71
C HIS A 527 7.66 -31.19 -19.75
N PRO A 528 7.93 -30.64 -20.95
CA PRO A 528 8.64 -29.37 -21.10
C PRO A 528 7.82 -28.19 -20.55
N VAL A 529 8.40 -27.42 -19.63
CA VAL A 529 7.76 -26.25 -18.99
C VAL A 529 8.34 -24.96 -19.58
N VAL A 530 7.52 -24.19 -20.30
CA VAL A 530 7.87 -22.87 -20.85
C VAL A 530 7.40 -21.78 -19.87
N HIS A 531 8.28 -20.83 -19.55
CA HIS A 531 8.07 -19.86 -18.47
C HIS A 531 7.13 -18.70 -18.84
N ARG A 532 7.15 -18.22 -20.10
CA ARG A 532 6.21 -17.22 -20.66
C ARG A 532 6.22 -15.81 -20.01
N ASP A 533 7.13 -15.55 -19.08
CA ASP A 533 7.20 -14.30 -18.28
C ASP A 533 8.64 -13.96 -17.81
N VAL A 534 9.66 -14.37 -18.56
CA VAL A 534 11.07 -14.07 -18.22
C VAL A 534 11.29 -12.56 -18.25
N SER A 535 11.59 -11.98 -17.09
CA SER A 535 11.79 -10.54 -16.93
C SER A 535 12.63 -10.25 -15.67
N PRO A 536 13.20 -9.03 -15.50
CA PRO A 536 14.01 -8.71 -14.33
C PRO A 536 13.24 -8.70 -13.00
N HIS A 537 11.91 -8.76 -13.03
CA HIS A 537 11.06 -8.89 -11.83
C HIS A 537 11.09 -10.31 -11.25
N ASN A 538 11.36 -11.32 -12.10
CA ASN A 538 11.28 -12.74 -11.76
C ASN A 538 12.67 -13.39 -11.62
N VAL A 539 13.75 -12.60 -11.70
CA VAL A 539 15.14 -13.05 -11.47
C VAL A 539 15.57 -12.56 -10.09
N LEU A 540 15.64 -13.48 -9.13
CA LEU A 540 16.05 -13.23 -7.75
C LEU A 540 17.55 -13.51 -7.58
N ILE A 541 18.25 -12.66 -6.83
CA ILE A 541 19.70 -12.80 -6.60
C ILE A 541 19.98 -12.79 -5.11
N SER A 542 20.35 -13.95 -4.58
CA SER A 542 20.70 -14.11 -3.17
C SER A 542 22.00 -13.38 -2.83
N LEU A 543 22.05 -12.82 -1.62
CA LEU A 543 23.29 -12.31 -1.02
C LEU A 543 24.37 -13.40 -0.88
N ASP A 544 23.99 -14.68 -0.94
CA ASP A 544 24.90 -15.82 -0.85
C ASP A 544 25.37 -16.35 -2.23
N GLY A 545 25.04 -15.65 -3.32
CA GLY A 545 25.51 -15.95 -4.69
C GLY A 545 24.51 -16.68 -5.58
N ALA A 546 23.46 -17.30 -5.03
CA ALA A 546 22.48 -18.03 -5.82
C ALA A 546 21.63 -17.09 -6.70
N ILE A 547 21.63 -17.32 -8.02
CA ILE A 547 20.82 -16.60 -9.01
C ILE A 547 19.69 -17.53 -9.47
N LYS A 548 18.44 -17.15 -9.21
CA LYS A 548 17.26 -18.02 -9.30
C LYS A 548 16.10 -17.36 -10.04
N LEU A 549 15.43 -18.15 -10.89
CA LEU A 549 14.25 -17.76 -11.65
C LEU A 549 12.96 -18.16 -10.90
N SER A 550 12.04 -17.22 -10.69
CA SER A 550 10.78 -17.37 -9.96
C SER A 550 9.56 -17.23 -10.88
N ASP A 551 8.36 -17.57 -10.38
CA ASP A 551 7.08 -17.21 -11.01
C ASP A 551 6.88 -17.73 -12.45
N PHE A 552 7.21 -19.00 -12.67
CA PHE A 552 6.90 -19.73 -13.90
C PHE A 552 5.39 -19.73 -14.20
N GLY A 553 4.97 -18.95 -15.20
CA GLY A 553 3.81 -19.20 -16.07
C GLY A 553 2.39 -18.92 -15.54
N ILE A 554 2.12 -19.17 -14.24
CA ILE A 554 0.86 -19.28 -13.44
C ILE A 554 -0.44 -18.52 -13.88
N ALA A 555 -0.35 -17.56 -14.80
CA ALA A 555 -1.37 -16.57 -15.12
C ALA A 555 -1.93 -16.62 -16.57
N LYS A 556 -1.54 -17.59 -17.41
CA LYS A 556 -1.73 -17.48 -18.89
C LYS A 556 -2.18 -18.75 -19.63
N VAL A 557 -3.11 -19.55 -19.10
CA VAL A 557 -3.66 -20.72 -19.83
C VAL A 557 -5.16 -20.62 -20.19
N ALA A 558 -5.95 -19.76 -19.53
CA ALA A 558 -7.31 -19.43 -19.99
C ALA A 558 -7.42 -17.99 -20.50
N GLY A 559 -7.62 -17.85 -21.81
CA GLY A 559 -8.66 -17.02 -22.45
C GLY A 559 -8.70 -15.50 -22.29
N GLU A 560 -8.12 -14.89 -21.25
CA GLU A 560 -8.40 -13.50 -20.89
C GLU A 560 -7.20 -12.55 -21.08
N GLU A 561 -7.28 -11.68 -22.09
CA GLU A 561 -6.45 -10.47 -22.21
C GLU A 561 -6.97 -9.34 -21.28
N ASN A 562 -7.35 -9.68 -20.04
CA ASN A 562 -7.89 -8.73 -19.06
C ASN A 562 -6.78 -7.82 -18.49
N THR A 563 -6.62 -6.68 -19.14
CA THR A 563 -5.48 -5.76 -19.05
C THR A 563 -5.56 -4.81 -17.85
N GLN A 564 -4.93 -5.17 -16.72
CA GLN A 564 -4.68 -4.23 -15.62
C GLN A 564 -3.58 -3.22 -16.00
N ALA A 565 -3.95 -1.94 -16.14
CA ALA A 565 -3.13 -0.91 -16.77
C ALA A 565 -1.79 -0.53 -16.07
N GLY A 566 -1.64 -0.81 -14.77
CA GLY A 566 -0.43 -0.49 -14.02
C GLY A 566 0.72 -1.48 -14.23
N VAL A 567 0.49 -2.76 -13.94
CA VAL A 567 1.54 -3.80 -13.91
C VAL A 567 2.00 -4.20 -15.32
N LEU A 568 1.12 -4.13 -16.31
CA LEU A 568 1.39 -4.64 -17.66
C LEU A 568 2.32 -3.73 -18.49
N LYS A 569 2.27 -2.41 -18.26
CA LYS A 569 3.06 -1.36 -18.94
C LYS A 569 4.59 -1.51 -18.80
N GLY A 570 5.05 -2.35 -17.86
CA GLY A 570 6.43 -2.81 -17.76
C GLY A 570 6.67 -4.13 -18.51
N LYS A 571 5.79 -5.13 -18.35
CA LYS A 571 5.99 -6.50 -18.84
C LYS A 571 5.84 -6.65 -20.36
N ILE A 572 5.04 -5.82 -21.02
CA ILE A 572 4.89 -5.83 -22.49
C ILE A 572 6.24 -5.71 -23.21
N SER A 573 7.22 -5.00 -22.64
CA SER A 573 8.52 -4.79 -23.28
C SER A 573 9.40 -6.06 -23.43
N TYR A 574 9.07 -7.17 -22.75
CA TYR A 574 9.84 -8.43 -22.81
C TYR A 574 9.14 -9.55 -23.58
N ILE A 575 7.90 -9.35 -24.07
CA ILE A 575 7.17 -10.42 -24.76
C ILE A 575 7.77 -10.69 -26.16
N SER A 576 7.68 -11.93 -26.61
CA SER A 576 8.15 -12.34 -27.93
C SER A 576 7.20 -11.89 -29.05
N PRO A 577 7.66 -11.81 -30.31
CA PRO A 577 6.82 -11.50 -31.47
C PRO A 577 5.68 -12.50 -31.66
N GLU A 578 5.93 -13.78 -31.37
CA GLU A 578 4.92 -14.83 -31.40
C GLU A 578 3.87 -14.68 -30.30
N ALA A 579 4.26 -14.30 -29.07
CA ALA A 579 3.33 -13.97 -27.99
C ALA A 579 2.52 -12.70 -28.28
N ALA A 580 3.16 -11.66 -28.82
CA ALA A 580 2.49 -10.43 -29.29
C ALA A 580 1.53 -10.67 -30.47
N SER A 581 1.58 -11.85 -31.09
CA SER A 581 0.74 -12.27 -32.22
C SER A 581 -0.26 -13.38 -31.86
N GLY A 582 -0.43 -13.72 -30.57
CA GLY A 582 -1.34 -14.77 -30.11
C GLY A 582 -1.01 -16.19 -30.61
N ARG A 583 0.25 -16.45 -30.98
CA ARG A 583 0.68 -17.76 -31.53
C ARG A 583 1.05 -18.74 -30.41
N THR A 584 1.13 -20.02 -30.75
CA THR A 584 1.67 -21.06 -29.88
C THR A 584 3.10 -20.75 -29.46
N LEU A 585 3.41 -20.94 -28.18
CA LEU A 585 4.71 -20.60 -27.57
C LEU A 585 5.51 -21.87 -27.27
N ASP A 586 6.76 -21.90 -27.71
CA ASP A 586 7.75 -22.91 -27.37
C ASP A 586 8.86 -22.33 -26.46
N ALA A 587 9.89 -23.12 -26.18
CA ALA A 587 11.06 -22.71 -25.38
C ALA A 587 11.78 -21.44 -25.89
N ARG A 588 11.67 -21.10 -27.18
CA ARG A 588 12.36 -19.97 -27.81
C ARG A 588 11.71 -18.63 -27.49
N ASN A 589 10.46 -18.63 -27.02
CA ASN A 589 9.82 -17.46 -26.39
C ASN A 589 10.69 -16.93 -25.25
N ASP A 590 11.13 -17.82 -24.37
CA ASP A 590 11.87 -17.47 -23.17
C ASP A 590 13.31 -17.04 -23.52
N VAL A 591 13.89 -17.59 -24.59
CA VAL A 591 15.19 -17.17 -25.14
C VAL A 591 15.13 -15.73 -25.67
N PHE A 592 14.05 -15.34 -26.35
CA PHE A 592 13.85 -13.95 -26.80
C PHE A 592 13.74 -12.99 -25.61
N ALA A 593 12.89 -13.33 -24.64
CA ALA A 593 12.69 -12.54 -23.43
C ALA A 593 13.99 -12.40 -22.61
N LEU A 594 14.80 -13.46 -22.51
CA LEU A 594 16.13 -13.42 -21.91
C LEU A 594 17.13 -12.56 -22.71
N GLY A 595 17.03 -12.55 -24.04
CA GLY A 595 17.75 -11.61 -24.91
C GLY A 595 17.38 -10.14 -24.63
N VAL A 596 16.10 -9.84 -24.38
CA VAL A 596 15.65 -8.50 -23.96
C VAL A 596 16.23 -8.13 -22.59
N VAL A 597 16.28 -9.08 -21.64
CA VAL A 597 16.92 -8.87 -20.33
C VAL A 597 18.41 -8.53 -20.50
N LEU A 598 19.18 -9.31 -21.26
CA LEU A 598 20.60 -9.02 -21.50
C LEU A 598 20.81 -7.64 -22.16
N PHE A 599 19.93 -7.26 -23.10
CA PHE A 599 19.94 -5.94 -23.71
C PHE A 599 19.70 -4.82 -22.68
N GLU A 600 18.70 -4.94 -21.79
CA GLU A 600 18.45 -3.91 -20.76
C GLU A 600 19.61 -3.80 -19.76
N LEU A 601 20.19 -4.94 -19.35
CA LEU A 601 21.29 -4.97 -18.39
C LEU A 601 22.55 -4.24 -18.91
N LEU A 602 22.91 -4.42 -20.18
CA LEU A 602 24.10 -3.78 -20.75
C LEU A 602 23.86 -2.35 -21.23
N THR A 603 22.76 -2.08 -21.93
CA THR A 603 22.50 -0.75 -22.51
C THR A 603 21.86 0.22 -21.52
N GLY A 604 21.13 -0.30 -20.52
CA GLY A 604 20.24 0.46 -19.64
C GLY A 604 18.88 0.80 -20.26
N GLN A 605 18.59 0.38 -21.49
CA GLN A 605 17.37 0.71 -22.26
C GLN A 605 16.61 -0.56 -22.70
N LEU A 606 15.35 -0.42 -23.12
CA LEU A 606 14.55 -1.54 -23.66
C LEU A 606 14.46 -1.43 -25.19
N PRO A 607 14.77 -2.50 -25.95
CA PRO A 607 15.04 -2.41 -27.40
C PRO A 607 13.84 -1.97 -28.23
N PHE A 608 12.63 -2.34 -27.81
CA PHE A 608 11.38 -2.12 -28.56
C PHE A 608 10.41 -1.15 -27.86
N ARG A 609 10.79 -0.52 -26.74
CA ARG A 609 9.89 0.37 -25.99
C ARG A 609 9.61 1.64 -26.81
N ARG A 610 8.33 2.00 -26.90
CA ARG A 610 7.80 3.22 -27.54
C ARG A 610 6.88 3.95 -26.55
N ASP A 611 6.34 5.09 -26.94
CA ASP A 611 5.58 5.99 -26.05
C ASP A 611 4.27 5.38 -25.51
N HIS A 612 3.70 4.43 -26.24
CA HIS A 612 2.51 3.68 -25.83
C HIS A 612 2.62 2.18 -26.19
N ASP A 613 1.80 1.37 -25.50
CA ASP A 613 1.90 -0.09 -25.55
C ASP A 613 1.66 -0.65 -26.95
N ALA A 614 0.67 -0.14 -27.70
CA ALA A 614 0.41 -0.59 -29.08
C ALA A 614 1.58 -0.29 -30.05
N ALA A 615 2.34 0.79 -29.86
CA ALA A 615 3.55 1.05 -30.63
C ALA A 615 4.71 0.14 -30.18
N THR A 616 4.82 -0.15 -28.88
CA THR A 616 5.79 -1.13 -28.34
C THR A 616 5.52 -2.53 -28.90
N LEU A 617 4.26 -2.96 -28.97
CA LEU A 617 3.85 -4.21 -29.61
C LEU A 617 4.18 -4.22 -31.11
N ASN A 618 3.96 -3.10 -31.81
CA ASN A 618 4.32 -2.97 -33.22
C ASN A 618 5.83 -3.13 -33.43
N ALA A 619 6.65 -2.48 -32.60
CA ALA A 619 8.11 -2.58 -32.62
C ALA A 619 8.59 -4.02 -32.29
N ILE A 620 7.97 -4.68 -31.32
CA ILE A 620 8.23 -6.09 -30.99
C ILE A 620 7.94 -6.99 -32.20
N VAL A 621 6.83 -6.79 -32.92
CA VAL A 621 6.48 -7.63 -34.07
C VAL A 621 7.27 -7.30 -35.34
N ARG A 622 7.57 -6.01 -35.61
CA ARG A 622 8.02 -5.53 -36.93
C ARG A 622 9.40 -4.89 -37.00
N GLU A 623 9.84 -4.17 -35.97
CA GLU A 623 11.08 -3.38 -36.04
C GLU A 623 12.31 -4.22 -35.64
N PRO A 624 13.47 -4.10 -36.33
CA PRO A 624 14.70 -4.77 -35.91
C PRO A 624 15.16 -4.28 -34.53
N ALA A 625 15.92 -5.11 -33.80
CA ALA A 625 16.56 -4.68 -32.57
C ALA A 625 17.66 -3.64 -32.86
N PRO A 626 17.82 -2.59 -32.03
CA PRO A 626 19.01 -1.72 -32.10
C PRO A 626 20.29 -2.53 -31.86
N VAL A 627 21.41 -2.09 -32.44
CA VAL A 627 22.71 -2.76 -32.25
C VAL A 627 23.32 -2.34 -30.89
N PRO A 628 23.58 -3.26 -29.94
CA PRO A 628 24.08 -2.88 -28.60
C PRO A 628 25.37 -2.06 -28.61
N SER A 629 26.37 -2.46 -29.43
CA SER A 629 27.65 -1.75 -29.58
C SER A 629 27.51 -0.32 -30.12
N GLN A 630 26.42 0.02 -30.84
CA GLN A 630 26.14 1.39 -31.28
C GLN A 630 25.57 2.26 -30.15
N LEU A 631 24.87 1.67 -29.19
CA LEU A 631 24.34 2.37 -28.01
C LEU A 631 25.39 2.51 -26.89
N ARG A 632 26.28 1.53 -26.76
CA ARG A 632 27.45 1.58 -25.87
C ARG A 632 28.67 0.92 -26.55
N PRO A 633 29.63 1.71 -27.06
CA PRO A 633 30.84 1.19 -27.71
C PRO A 633 31.75 0.30 -26.85
N GLN A 634 31.48 0.20 -25.55
CA GLN A 634 32.17 -0.69 -24.61
C GLN A 634 31.63 -2.13 -24.63
N ILE A 635 30.50 -2.39 -25.32
CA ILE A 635 29.96 -3.74 -25.51
C ILE A 635 30.69 -4.39 -26.71
N PRO A 636 31.37 -5.54 -26.53
CA PRO A 636 31.99 -6.27 -27.63
C PRO A 636 31.02 -6.64 -28.76
N GLN A 637 31.55 -6.83 -29.98
CA GLN A 637 30.69 -7.13 -31.12
C GLN A 637 30.11 -8.55 -31.06
N ASP A 638 30.83 -9.54 -30.56
CA ASP A 638 30.33 -10.91 -30.36
C ASP A 638 29.21 -10.97 -29.29
N VAL A 639 29.34 -10.20 -28.20
CA VAL A 639 28.25 -9.96 -27.23
C VAL A 639 27.04 -9.30 -27.92
N SER A 640 27.27 -8.32 -28.79
CA SER A 640 26.20 -7.62 -29.53
C SER A 640 25.49 -8.58 -30.49
N ASP A 641 26.24 -9.41 -31.21
CA ASP A 641 25.71 -10.38 -32.15
C ASP A 641 24.91 -11.49 -31.45
N LEU A 642 25.33 -11.92 -30.24
CA LEU A 642 24.62 -12.88 -29.39
C LEU A 642 23.24 -12.34 -29.00
N ILE A 643 23.17 -11.08 -28.55
CA ILE A 643 21.92 -10.40 -28.22
C ILE A 643 21.03 -10.28 -29.46
N LEU A 644 21.60 -9.91 -30.60
CA LEU A 644 20.85 -9.82 -31.87
C LEU A 644 20.34 -11.19 -32.34
N ARG A 645 21.09 -12.28 -32.15
CA ARG A 645 20.64 -13.67 -32.41
C ARG A 645 19.48 -14.10 -31.51
N ALA A 646 19.50 -13.71 -30.23
CA ALA A 646 18.38 -13.96 -29.32
C ALA A 646 17.13 -13.12 -29.67
N LEU A 647 17.31 -11.92 -30.23
CA LEU A 647 16.23 -10.99 -30.61
C LEU A 647 15.72 -11.17 -32.06
N VAL A 648 16.10 -12.23 -32.77
CA VAL A 648 15.56 -12.56 -34.10
C VAL A 648 14.06 -12.82 -34.02
N LYS A 649 13.30 -12.17 -34.91
CA LYS A 649 11.83 -12.19 -34.88
C LYS A 649 11.26 -13.58 -35.18
N ASP A 650 11.80 -14.24 -36.20
CA ASP A 650 11.48 -15.61 -36.58
C ASP A 650 12.08 -16.62 -35.59
N PRO A 651 11.25 -17.40 -34.84
CA PRO A 651 11.75 -18.41 -33.91
C PRO A 651 12.56 -19.53 -34.58
N ALA A 652 12.42 -19.76 -35.89
CA ALA A 652 13.23 -20.76 -36.61
C ALA A 652 14.67 -20.29 -36.86
N ARG A 653 14.95 -18.98 -36.75
CA ARG A 653 16.26 -18.35 -36.99
C ARG A 653 16.88 -17.72 -35.73
N ARG A 654 16.20 -17.82 -34.59
CA ARG A 654 16.65 -17.39 -33.26
C ARG A 654 17.63 -18.41 -32.67
N THR A 655 18.41 -18.01 -31.67
CA THR A 655 19.19 -18.94 -30.84
C THR A 655 18.30 -20.11 -30.37
N PRO A 656 18.66 -21.38 -30.66
CA PRO A 656 17.66 -22.45 -30.77
C PRO A 656 17.13 -22.99 -29.44
N SER A 657 17.87 -22.78 -28.35
CA SER A 657 17.54 -23.19 -26.98
C SER A 657 18.26 -22.30 -25.95
N ALA A 658 17.80 -22.35 -24.70
CA ALA A 658 18.51 -21.69 -23.59
C ALA A 658 19.90 -22.30 -23.32
N ALA A 659 20.09 -23.60 -23.61
CA ALA A 659 21.40 -24.24 -23.50
C ALA A 659 22.42 -23.62 -24.48
N ALA A 660 22.03 -23.48 -25.75
CA ALA A 660 22.86 -22.86 -26.78
C ALA A 660 23.18 -21.39 -26.43
N MET A 661 22.21 -20.63 -25.90
CA MET A 661 22.47 -19.27 -25.43
C MET A 661 23.48 -19.22 -24.27
N ARG A 662 23.42 -20.18 -23.35
CA ARG A 662 24.40 -20.30 -22.26
C ARG A 662 25.80 -20.65 -22.79
N GLU A 663 25.92 -21.65 -23.65
CA GLU A 663 27.18 -22.06 -24.27
C GLU A 663 27.85 -20.89 -25.01
N GLU A 664 27.05 -20.12 -25.75
CA GLU A 664 27.49 -18.91 -26.46
C GLU A 664 28.01 -17.82 -25.47
N ILE A 665 27.32 -17.62 -24.34
CA ILE A 665 27.77 -16.68 -23.29
C ILE A 665 29.07 -17.15 -22.65
N GLU A 666 29.18 -18.42 -22.24
CA GLU A 666 30.39 -18.95 -21.60
C GLU A 666 31.59 -18.91 -22.56
N ALA A 667 31.39 -19.15 -23.86
CA ALA A 667 32.41 -19.00 -24.90
C ALA A 667 32.88 -17.54 -25.05
N VAL A 668 31.96 -16.58 -25.07
CA VAL A 668 32.27 -15.14 -25.13
C VAL A 668 32.96 -14.66 -23.84
N MET A 669 32.56 -15.15 -22.67
CA MET A 669 33.26 -14.87 -21.40
C MET A 669 34.68 -15.43 -21.42
N ALA A 670 34.91 -16.64 -21.95
CA ALA A 670 36.24 -17.21 -22.11
C ALA A 670 37.10 -16.44 -23.12
N HIS A 671 36.53 -16.02 -24.26
CA HIS A 671 37.21 -15.25 -25.31
C HIS A 671 37.77 -13.93 -24.76
N HIS A 672 36.94 -13.15 -24.07
CA HIS A 672 37.32 -11.86 -23.46
C HIS A 672 37.98 -12.00 -22.07
N ARG A 673 38.19 -13.24 -21.58
CA ARG A 673 38.77 -13.55 -20.26
C ARG A 673 38.01 -12.91 -19.07
N LEU A 674 36.69 -12.83 -19.20
CA LEU A 674 35.78 -12.19 -18.24
C LEU A 674 35.53 -13.09 -17.02
N ASN A 675 36.28 -12.85 -15.96
CA ASN A 675 36.18 -13.61 -14.71
C ASN A 675 35.01 -13.13 -13.83
N SER A 676 33.88 -13.82 -13.88
CA SER A 676 32.70 -13.52 -13.06
C SER A 676 32.01 -14.79 -12.59
N SER A 677 31.93 -14.95 -11.27
CA SER A 677 31.26 -16.07 -10.58
C SER A 677 29.98 -15.58 -9.88
N PRO A 678 29.03 -16.47 -9.55
CA PRO A 678 27.83 -16.07 -8.80
C PRO A 678 28.14 -15.41 -7.45
N ALA A 679 29.24 -15.80 -6.80
CA ALA A 679 29.72 -15.16 -5.57
C ALA A 679 30.27 -13.74 -5.81
N ALA A 680 31.00 -13.50 -6.90
CA ALA A 680 31.48 -12.16 -7.28
C ALA A 680 30.30 -11.23 -7.60
N VAL A 681 29.30 -11.74 -8.32
CA VAL A 681 28.04 -11.03 -8.60
C VAL A 681 27.31 -10.63 -7.32
N ALA A 682 27.16 -11.54 -6.35
CA ALA A 682 26.53 -11.19 -5.07
C ALA A 682 27.38 -10.25 -4.20
N GLN A 683 28.72 -10.27 -4.32
CA GLN A 683 29.57 -9.28 -3.65
C GLN A 683 29.36 -7.88 -4.24
N PHE A 684 29.43 -7.75 -5.57
CA PHE A 684 29.10 -6.49 -6.27
C PHE A 684 27.72 -5.95 -5.88
N PHE A 685 26.72 -6.81 -5.68
CA PHE A 685 25.41 -6.38 -5.22
C PHE A 685 25.33 -6.02 -3.73
N LYS A 686 26.11 -6.65 -2.83
CA LYS A 686 26.25 -6.18 -1.43
C LYS A 686 26.81 -4.76 -1.41
N ASP A 687 27.87 -4.52 -2.16
CA ASP A 687 28.55 -3.22 -2.25
C ASP A 687 27.65 -2.17 -2.92
N THR A 688 26.86 -2.58 -3.92
CA THR A 688 25.83 -1.74 -4.55
C THR A 688 24.69 -1.38 -3.60
N LEU A 689 24.27 -2.27 -2.69
CA LEU A 689 23.17 -2.03 -1.75
C LEU A 689 23.61 -1.22 -0.53
N GLY A 690 24.81 -1.45 0.01
CA GLY A 690 25.31 -0.77 1.22
C GLY A 690 24.38 -0.99 2.41
N ASP A 691 24.03 0.08 3.13
CA ASP A 691 23.15 0.03 4.32
C ASP A 691 21.79 -0.64 4.08
N ARG A 692 21.31 -0.65 2.82
CA ARG A 692 20.05 -1.30 2.42
C ARG A 692 20.08 -2.83 2.57
N LEU A 693 21.24 -3.45 2.81
CA LEU A 693 21.36 -4.88 3.09
C LEU A 693 20.53 -5.34 4.30
N VAL A 694 20.23 -4.42 5.23
CA VAL A 694 19.37 -4.66 6.40
C VAL A 694 17.95 -5.09 5.98
N GLU A 695 17.42 -4.57 4.86
CA GLU A 695 16.09 -4.94 4.31
C GLU A 695 15.95 -6.44 3.98
N TYR A 696 17.08 -7.11 3.76
CA TYR A 696 17.17 -8.52 3.34
C TYR A 696 17.72 -9.41 4.47
N THR A 697 17.74 -8.92 5.71
CA THR A 697 18.15 -9.71 6.88
C THR A 697 16.93 -10.28 7.61
N PRO A 698 16.84 -11.61 7.83
CA PRO A 698 15.72 -12.22 8.51
C PRO A 698 15.81 -11.98 10.02
N SER A 699 15.32 -10.83 10.49
CA SER A 699 15.21 -10.53 11.92
C SER A 699 14.07 -11.32 12.56
N THR A 700 14.34 -11.86 13.75
CA THR A 700 13.34 -12.48 14.64
C THR A 700 13.26 -11.76 16.00
N ALA A 701 13.67 -10.49 16.05
CA ALA A 701 13.81 -9.73 17.28
C ALA A 701 12.56 -8.88 17.59
N SER A 702 11.74 -9.36 18.54
CA SER A 702 10.82 -8.50 19.28
C SER A 702 11.61 -7.71 20.32
N GLY A 703 11.61 -6.37 20.26
CA GLY A 703 12.48 -5.55 21.13
C GLY A 703 12.10 -4.07 21.20
N THR A 704 11.73 -3.65 22.41
CA THR A 704 11.46 -2.29 22.92
C THR A 704 12.50 -1.20 22.57
N GLY A 705 12.07 0.07 22.51
CA GLY A 705 12.96 1.24 22.70
C GLY A 705 13.36 1.47 24.18
N SER A 706 14.02 2.58 24.57
CA SER A 706 14.31 3.84 23.86
C SER A 706 15.46 4.66 24.49
N HIS A 707 16.08 5.55 23.70
CA HIS A 707 16.87 6.75 24.11
C HIS A 707 18.16 6.52 24.97
N PRO A 708 18.74 7.51 25.70
CA PRO A 708 19.96 8.18 25.21
C PRO A 708 21.18 8.15 26.18
N LYS A 709 22.34 8.67 25.72
CA LYS A 709 23.57 8.79 26.53
C LYS A 709 23.42 9.82 27.69
N PRO A 710 23.87 9.50 28.91
CA PRO A 710 24.18 10.48 29.95
C PRO A 710 25.59 11.06 29.80
N VAL A 711 25.83 12.24 30.40
CA VAL A 711 27.12 12.93 30.48
C VAL A 711 27.69 12.82 31.91
N PRO A 712 28.97 12.44 32.10
CA PRO A 712 29.64 12.53 33.39
C PRO A 712 30.35 13.89 33.58
N SER A 713 30.27 14.46 34.78
CA SER A 713 30.88 15.76 35.10
C SER A 713 31.73 15.70 36.38
N GLY A 714 33.04 15.92 36.25
CA GLY A 714 33.92 16.37 37.33
C GLY A 714 34.62 15.30 38.20
N THR A 715 35.94 15.49 38.36
CA THR A 715 36.76 15.32 39.59
C THR A 715 36.51 14.14 40.56
N GLY A 716 37.50 13.34 40.98
CA GLY A 716 38.95 13.33 40.66
C GLY A 716 39.80 12.74 41.82
N SER A 717 41.09 12.49 41.56
CA SER A 717 42.12 11.96 42.50
C SER A 717 42.03 10.47 42.87
N GLY A 718 43.18 9.89 43.27
CA GLY A 718 43.39 8.47 43.60
C GLY A 718 44.45 7.80 42.72
N SER A 719 45.47 7.16 43.30
CA SER A 719 46.63 6.59 42.59
C SER A 719 47.07 5.22 43.14
N VAL A 720 48.16 4.64 42.61
CA VAL A 720 48.77 3.32 42.92
C VAL A 720 48.05 2.13 42.26
N GLY A 721 48.72 1.10 41.70
CA GLY A 721 50.16 0.94 41.40
C GLY A 721 50.61 -0.54 41.34
N SER A 722 51.57 -0.87 40.45
CA SER A 722 52.19 -2.21 40.24
C SER A 722 51.27 -3.33 39.69
N GLY A 723 51.76 -4.38 39.02
CA GLY A 723 53.14 -4.74 38.61
C GLY A 723 53.16 -5.99 37.68
N ASP A 724 54.33 -6.42 37.22
CA ASP A 724 54.53 -7.51 36.23
C ASP A 724 54.28 -8.94 36.76
N MET A 725 53.96 -9.91 35.86
CA MET A 725 54.81 -11.09 35.53
C MET A 725 54.11 -12.21 34.71
N VAL A 726 54.84 -12.71 33.70
CA VAL A 726 55.15 -14.13 33.31
C VAL A 726 54.08 -15.25 33.37
N ALA A 727 54.11 -16.15 32.37
CA ALA A 727 53.24 -17.33 32.21
C ALA A 727 53.94 -18.70 32.46
N PRO A 728 53.17 -19.79 32.65
CA PRO A 728 53.43 -21.09 31.97
C PRO A 728 52.14 -21.70 31.32
N VAL A 729 52.16 -22.30 30.11
CA VAL A 729 52.36 -23.75 29.74
C VAL A 729 51.69 -24.79 30.67
N ASP A 730 51.06 -25.89 30.22
CA ASP A 730 50.82 -26.54 28.88
C ASP A 730 49.34 -27.06 28.85
N ALA A 731 48.70 -27.83 27.94
CA ALA A 731 49.03 -28.75 26.82
C ALA A 731 47.77 -28.86 25.88
N ARG A 732 47.56 -29.79 24.92
CA ARG A 732 48.21 -31.04 24.45
C ARG A 732 47.76 -31.33 22.99
N THR A 733 48.64 -31.82 22.10
CA THR A 733 48.38 -32.16 20.68
C THR A 733 47.86 -33.61 20.49
N PRO A 734 47.35 -34.08 19.31
CA PRO A 734 48.23 -34.46 18.17
C PRO A 734 47.68 -34.51 16.70
N ASN A 735 48.49 -33.96 15.76
CA ASN A 735 48.99 -34.58 14.50
C ASN A 735 48.27 -34.49 13.11
N ARG A 736 49.12 -34.47 12.05
CA ARG A 736 48.96 -34.45 10.57
C ARG A 736 48.69 -33.06 9.93
N GLY A 737 49.50 -32.51 9.01
CA GLY A 737 50.71 -32.97 8.27
C GLY A 737 50.34 -33.56 6.90
N THR A 738 50.74 -33.05 5.73
CA THR A 738 52.05 -32.54 5.22
C THR A 738 51.92 -31.23 4.39
N GLY A 739 52.96 -30.51 3.88
CA GLY A 739 54.43 -30.51 4.05
C GLY A 739 55.16 -29.64 2.98
N SER A 740 56.30 -29.00 3.31
CA SER A 740 57.37 -28.38 2.45
C SER A 740 57.00 -27.41 1.29
N GLY A 741 57.64 -26.26 0.99
CA GLY A 741 58.93 -25.61 1.35
C GLY A 741 59.73 -25.25 0.07
N PRO A 742 60.70 -24.30 0.01
CA PRO A 742 61.23 -23.36 1.01
C PRO A 742 61.29 -21.86 0.53
N LYS A 743 62.06 -21.00 1.24
CA LYS A 743 62.40 -19.58 0.93
C LYS A 743 63.93 -19.48 0.60
N PRO A 744 64.48 -18.38 0.01
CA PRO A 744 65.18 -17.39 0.86
C PRO A 744 65.33 -15.92 0.32
N THR A 745 65.59 -14.98 1.25
CA THR A 745 66.50 -13.78 1.29
C THR A 745 66.83 -12.89 0.04
N THR A 746 67.31 -11.62 0.11
CA THR A 746 67.96 -10.79 1.17
C THR A 746 68.00 -9.26 0.86
N ALA A 747 68.20 -8.41 1.90
CA ALA A 747 68.81 -7.05 1.90
C ALA A 747 68.08 -5.86 1.20
N GLY A 748 68.30 -4.57 1.56
CA GLY A 748 69.12 -3.96 2.64
C GLY A 748 69.11 -2.40 2.66
N SER A 749 69.65 -1.77 3.72
CA SER A 749 69.79 -0.32 4.06
C SER A 749 70.21 0.67 2.93
N GLY A 750 70.07 2.01 3.04
CA GLY A 750 69.55 2.91 4.11
C GLY A 750 70.23 4.31 4.11
N ASN A 751 69.65 5.33 4.77
CA ASN A 751 70.15 6.72 5.06
C ASN A 751 70.55 7.63 3.85
N ILE A 752 70.09 8.88 3.65
CA ILE A 752 70.10 10.13 4.48
C ILE A 752 71.55 10.59 4.79
N PRO A 753 72.04 11.78 4.35
CA PRO A 753 71.51 13.09 4.78
C PRO A 753 71.54 14.32 3.82
N ARG A 754 70.94 15.42 4.35
CA ARG A 754 70.98 16.88 4.06
C ARG A 754 72.43 17.47 3.96
N PRO A 755 72.70 18.75 3.53
CA PRO A 755 72.05 20.02 3.98
C PRO A 755 71.89 21.20 2.95
N THR A 756 70.75 21.94 2.90
CA THR A 756 70.38 23.25 3.54
C THR A 756 71.13 24.57 3.20
N THR A 757 70.38 25.58 2.74
CA THR A 757 70.43 27.03 3.12
C THR A 757 69.10 27.71 2.74
N GLY A 758 68.49 28.64 3.49
CA GLY A 758 68.78 29.14 4.84
C GLY A 758 67.82 30.28 5.28
N THR A 759 67.77 30.56 6.60
CA THR A 759 67.34 31.82 7.30
C THR A 759 65.96 32.49 7.00
N GLY A 760 65.19 32.95 8.00
CA GLY A 760 65.34 32.81 9.46
C GLY A 760 64.49 33.80 10.31
N SER A 761 64.20 33.41 11.56
CA SER A 761 63.76 34.23 12.73
C SER A 761 62.42 35.01 12.68
N GLY A 762 61.87 35.28 13.88
CA GLY A 762 60.70 36.14 14.12
C GLY A 762 60.43 36.37 15.63
N ASN A 763 59.53 37.28 15.97
CA ASN A 763 58.91 37.49 17.30
C ASN A 763 57.74 38.51 17.16
N VAL A 764 56.51 38.22 17.61
CA VAL A 764 55.90 38.37 18.96
C VAL A 764 55.22 39.75 19.25
N ALA A 765 53.89 39.68 19.39
CA ALA A 765 52.94 40.50 20.18
C ALA A 765 52.80 42.03 20.00
N ALA A 766 51.60 42.45 19.59
CA ALA A 766 50.92 43.68 20.07
C ALA A 766 49.37 43.56 19.96
N ARG A 767 48.63 44.12 20.92
CA ARG A 767 47.16 44.35 21.01
C ARG A 767 46.94 45.55 21.98
N PRO A 768 45.76 46.20 22.09
CA PRO A 768 44.43 45.85 21.53
C PRO A 768 43.66 47.01 20.83
N ALA A 769 42.51 46.67 20.25
CA ALA A 769 41.36 47.56 20.08
C ALA A 769 40.05 46.74 20.10
N THR A 770 38.94 47.33 20.51
CA THR A 770 37.61 46.67 20.70
C THR A 770 36.49 47.42 19.95
N PRO A 771 35.29 46.82 19.76
CA PRO A 771 34.40 47.16 18.65
C PRO A 771 33.29 48.19 18.97
N PRO A 772 32.72 48.80 17.91
CA PRO A 772 31.27 49.03 17.80
C PRO A 772 30.75 48.79 16.34
N PRO A 773 29.45 49.02 16.02
CA PRO A 773 28.23 48.57 16.70
C PRO A 773 27.20 47.93 15.72
N VAL A 774 25.96 47.70 16.18
CA VAL A 774 24.81 47.25 15.36
C VAL A 774 24.04 48.43 14.73
N ALA A 775 23.58 48.27 13.48
CA ALA A 775 22.60 49.13 12.79
C ALA A 775 21.80 48.26 11.77
N THR A 776 20.51 47.96 11.97
CA THR A 776 19.28 48.73 11.65
C THR A 776 18.92 48.85 10.15
N ARG A 777 17.63 48.71 9.85
CA ARG A 777 17.04 48.67 8.49
C ARG A 777 16.95 50.06 7.83
N PRO A 778 17.17 50.16 6.51
CA PRO A 778 16.54 51.18 5.66
C PRO A 778 15.06 50.88 5.34
N ALA A 779 14.33 51.88 4.84
CA ALA A 779 12.86 51.85 4.70
C ALA A 779 12.36 51.57 3.27
N THR A 780 11.04 51.35 3.16
CA THR A 780 10.29 51.09 1.91
C THR A 780 10.11 52.34 1.05
N PRO A 781 10.19 52.23 -0.30
CA PRO A 781 9.58 53.19 -1.22
C PRO A 781 8.04 53.00 -1.30
N PRO A 782 7.29 54.01 -1.78
CA PRO A 782 5.82 53.99 -1.83
C PRO A 782 5.24 53.15 -2.99
N PRO A 783 3.96 52.74 -2.92
CA PRO A 783 3.30 51.97 -3.98
C PRO A 783 2.96 52.83 -5.21
N VAL A 784 3.15 52.27 -6.40
CA VAL A 784 2.67 52.84 -7.68
C VAL A 784 1.32 52.21 -8.03
N ALA A 785 0.34 53.02 -8.39
CA ALA A 785 -1.01 52.56 -8.71
C ALA A 785 -1.07 51.80 -10.05
N PRO A 786 -1.92 50.76 -10.18
CA PRO A 786 -2.08 50.01 -11.43
C PRO A 786 -2.76 50.86 -12.50
N ARG A 787 -2.28 50.77 -13.75
CA ARG A 787 -3.00 51.27 -14.94
C ARG A 787 -3.84 50.15 -15.56
N PRO A 788 -4.98 50.46 -16.21
CA PRO A 788 -5.90 49.46 -16.74
C PRO A 788 -5.31 48.71 -17.94
N ALA A 789 -5.67 47.43 -18.06
CA ALA A 789 -5.29 46.59 -19.19
C ALA A 789 -6.06 46.94 -20.48
N THR A 790 -5.38 46.91 -21.61
CA THR A 790 -5.98 47.01 -22.95
C THR A 790 -6.69 45.71 -23.36
N PRO A 791 -7.78 45.79 -24.14
CA PRO A 791 -8.51 44.60 -24.60
C PRO A 791 -7.73 43.80 -25.66
N PRO A 792 -8.02 42.49 -25.82
CA PRO A 792 -7.37 41.63 -26.82
C PRO A 792 -7.83 41.94 -28.26
N PRO A 793 -7.03 41.58 -29.29
CA PRO A 793 -7.37 41.79 -30.69
C PRO A 793 -8.50 40.86 -31.17
N VAL A 794 -9.29 41.34 -32.14
CA VAL A 794 -10.41 40.61 -32.74
C VAL A 794 -9.90 39.53 -33.71
N ALA A 795 -10.36 38.29 -33.55
CA ALA A 795 -10.04 37.20 -34.47
C ALA A 795 -10.82 37.32 -35.79
N THR A 796 -10.12 37.32 -36.92
CA THR A 796 -10.71 37.30 -38.27
C THR A 796 -11.23 35.91 -38.64
N ARG A 797 -12.37 35.86 -39.35
CA ARG A 797 -13.01 34.61 -39.79
C ARG A 797 -12.11 33.82 -40.77
N PRO A 798 -12.03 32.48 -40.69
CA PRO A 798 -11.44 31.67 -41.75
C PRO A 798 -12.32 31.68 -43.01
N ALA A 799 -11.69 31.51 -44.17
CA ALA A 799 -12.36 31.47 -45.47
C ALA A 799 -13.02 30.11 -45.75
N THR A 800 -14.07 30.11 -46.57
CA THR A 800 -14.80 28.90 -47.01
C THR A 800 -13.99 28.07 -48.01
N PRO A 801 -13.99 26.73 -47.91
CA PRO A 801 -13.48 25.86 -48.97
C PRO A 801 -14.43 25.83 -50.19
N PRO A 802 -13.93 25.51 -51.39
CA PRO A 802 -14.76 25.32 -52.58
C PRO A 802 -15.59 24.01 -52.50
N PRO A 803 -16.75 23.93 -53.18
CA PRO A 803 -17.60 22.75 -53.15
C PRO A 803 -17.01 21.59 -53.95
N VAL A 804 -17.02 20.38 -53.37
CA VAL A 804 -16.70 19.13 -54.07
C VAL A 804 -17.95 18.65 -54.82
N ALA A 805 -17.81 18.36 -56.12
CA ALA A 805 -18.92 17.92 -56.96
C ALA A 805 -19.34 16.47 -56.63
N ILE A 806 -20.64 16.27 -56.37
CA ILE A 806 -21.23 14.93 -56.19
C ILE A 806 -21.50 14.30 -57.57
N ARG A 807 -21.01 13.09 -57.80
CA ARG A 807 -21.41 12.29 -58.97
C ARG A 807 -22.86 11.80 -58.82
N PRO A 808 -23.69 11.84 -59.87
CA PRO A 808 -24.99 11.17 -59.85
C PRO A 808 -24.82 9.64 -59.87
N PRO A 809 -25.78 8.87 -59.33
CA PRO A 809 -25.84 7.42 -59.51
C PRO A 809 -26.19 7.05 -60.96
N PRO A 810 -25.88 5.81 -61.41
CA PRO A 810 -26.36 5.31 -62.69
C PRO A 810 -27.89 5.12 -62.69
N PRO A 811 -28.53 5.21 -63.88
CA PRO A 811 -29.95 4.86 -64.08
C PRO A 811 -30.21 3.33 -63.91
N PRO A 812 -31.48 2.88 -63.81
CA PRO A 812 -31.85 1.65 -63.10
C PRO A 812 -31.56 0.34 -63.83
#